data_AF-A0A7D9DGH0-F1
#
_entry.id   AF-A0A7D9DGH0-F1
#
_cell.length_a   1.000
_cell.length_b   1.000
_cell.length_c   1.000
_cell.angle_alpha   90.00
_cell.angle_beta   90.00
_cell.angle_gamma   90.00
#
_symmetry.space_group_name_H-M   'P 1'
#
loop_
_entity.id
_entity.type
_entity.pdbx_description
1 polymer ?
#
loop_
_entity_poly.entity_id
_entity_poly.type
_entity_poly.pdbx_seq_one_letter_code
_entity_poly.pdbx_strand_id
1 'polypeptide(L)'
;MLSGINLDSKSATVEWFENGETKGKEIEIREIFGLNPWLVQGKPKTPVGKRLSNPAAPADEAESPKPSKKVVKAPDKSNHKMKDENSPAPENNHVSRPDSQPPPAAPNASSVARRKSNCVKEVERLKKNREERRAQQQEQRILREKIQQEIDPGNPYWELIKMIREFQSDLDMQRITMNDPVRDHQICVCVRKRPLSKKELNRKEVDVITIPDKETTVIHEPRTKVDLTKYLENNKFRFDYSFDETATNELVYRYTARPLIETIFNQGMATCFAYGQTGSGKTYTMGGNIVGKNQDCSKGIYALAAHDVFKYLKNPKHKNKDLVISCSYFEIYGAKVFDLLNKKRKLRVLEDGNQQVQVCELQESVVNAVEDVLKLIEIGNRLRTSGQTSANQNSSRSHAVFQIILRRRGHMKGGAGGQLYGKFSLIDLAGNERGADTSNSDRQTRLEGAEINKSLLALKECIRALGRNGAHLPFRASKLTQVLKDSFIGENSKTCMIATVSPGMNCCEHSLNTLRYADRVKELGPDNKKGGEDYIAFDDTPDVVSPTLSSGDPAASNADLALLCTHSGSGEAEQNELYTFHEAVSQLQDAEEQLVECHKKSVEETKALLEQEENLLDKVDDVDSDLEQYVQRLDVILKQKIDNFTNLRGIHIWIGKQISYNFTCVKCTEPEITVGHRMYVRTNLHLVRPSAKLVGLFFQIKNTSPFC
;
A
#
# COMPACT_ATOMS: atom_id res chain seq x y z
N MET A 1 20.83 15.13 23.63
CA MET A 1 21.13 13.76 24.12
C MET A 1 21.68 13.90 25.52
N LEU A 2 21.30 13.05 26.46
CA LEU A 2 21.80 13.13 27.84
C LEU A 2 23.16 12.39 27.89
N SER A 3 24.25 13.12 28.12
CA SER A 3 25.63 12.63 27.99
C SER A 3 26.22 12.13 29.31
N GLY A 4 25.74 12.63 30.45
CA GLY A 4 26.17 12.17 31.77
C GLY A 4 25.16 12.52 32.88
N ILE A 5 25.24 11.79 33.99
CA ILE A 5 24.53 12.09 35.24
C ILE A 5 25.57 12.10 36.36
N ASN A 6 25.67 13.21 37.08
CA ASN A 6 26.52 13.32 38.27
C ASN A 6 25.62 13.22 39.52
N LEU A 7 25.82 12.15 40.29
CA LEU A 7 24.99 11.84 41.47
C LEU A 7 25.36 12.69 42.69
N ASP A 8 26.60 13.20 42.75
CA ASP A 8 27.11 13.95 43.90
C ASP A 8 26.64 15.41 43.84
N SER A 9 26.76 16.06 42.68
CA SER A 9 26.17 17.38 42.40
C SER A 9 24.67 17.34 42.09
N LYS A 10 24.10 16.14 41.88
CA LYS A 10 22.69 15.91 41.51
C LYS A 10 22.27 16.66 40.24
N SER A 11 23.12 16.58 39.23
CA SER A 11 22.97 17.22 37.93
C SER A 11 23.04 16.21 36.79
N ALA A 12 22.47 16.58 35.63
CA ALA A 12 22.56 15.82 34.40
C ALA A 12 23.03 16.73 33.26
N THR A 13 24.01 16.24 32.50
CA THR A 13 24.58 16.96 31.35
C THR A 13 23.87 16.53 30.08
N VAL A 14 23.45 17.52 29.29
CA VAL A 14 22.73 17.33 28.02
C VAL A 14 23.49 18.03 26.90
N GLU A 15 23.85 17.28 25.88
CA GLU A 15 24.56 17.75 24.69
C GLU A 15 23.70 17.66 23.44
N TRP A 16 23.79 18.66 22.56
CA TRP A 16 23.13 18.67 21.26
C TRP A 16 24.02 19.33 20.21
N PHE A 17 23.76 19.02 18.95
CA PHE A 17 24.52 19.54 17.82
C PHE A 17 23.73 20.66 17.14
N GLU A 18 24.33 21.83 16.97
CA GLU A 18 23.68 23.02 16.41
C GLU A 18 24.70 23.83 15.60
N ASN A 19 24.33 24.21 14.37
CA ASN A 19 25.13 25.05 13.47
C ASN A 19 26.58 24.57 13.21
N GLY A 20 26.84 23.27 13.37
CA GLY A 20 28.15 22.65 13.14
C GLY A 20 28.97 22.39 14.41
N GLU A 21 28.48 22.78 15.58
CA GLU A 21 29.17 22.61 16.87
C GLU A 21 28.35 21.78 17.86
N THR A 22 29.03 20.99 18.70
CA THR A 22 28.41 20.32 19.85
C THR A 22 28.36 21.28 21.03
N LYS A 23 27.16 21.57 21.53
CA LYS A 23 26.93 22.39 22.73
C LYS A 23 26.42 21.50 23.86
N GLY A 24 26.90 21.76 25.08
CA GLY A 24 26.46 21.07 26.30
C GLY A 24 25.89 22.05 27.32
N LYS A 25 24.90 21.60 28.09
CA LYS A 25 24.42 22.29 29.30
C LYS A 25 24.17 21.28 30.41
N GLU A 26 24.58 21.65 31.63
CA GLU A 26 24.27 20.92 32.86
C GLU A 26 22.99 21.46 33.50
N ILE A 27 22.14 20.57 34.01
CA ILE A 27 20.78 20.86 34.53
C ILE A 27 20.60 20.12 35.87
N GLU A 28 20.02 20.76 36.88
CA GLU A 28 19.73 20.08 38.15
C GLU A 28 18.65 19.00 37.99
N ILE A 29 18.88 17.82 38.58
CA ILE A 29 17.93 16.70 38.58
C ILE A 29 16.59 17.10 39.25
N ARG A 30 16.61 18.09 40.17
CA ARG A 30 15.40 18.67 40.77
C ARG A 30 14.48 19.34 39.75
N GLU A 31 15.03 20.13 38.82
CA GLU A 31 14.25 20.74 37.74
C GLU A 31 13.68 19.68 36.79
N ILE A 32 14.48 18.65 36.48
CA ILE A 32 14.08 17.53 35.61
C ILE A 32 12.89 16.77 36.21
N PHE A 33 12.88 16.53 37.52
CA PHE A 33 11.73 15.91 38.22
C PHE A 33 10.53 16.87 38.34
N GLY A 34 10.73 18.17 38.52
CA GLY A 34 9.65 19.16 38.49
C GLY A 34 8.92 19.19 37.14
N LEU A 35 9.67 19.03 36.05
CA LEU A 35 9.14 18.90 34.69
C LEU A 35 8.56 17.50 34.38
N ASN A 36 8.94 16.47 35.14
CA ASN A 36 8.54 15.07 34.89
C ASN A 36 8.12 14.34 36.20
N PRO A 37 6.98 14.70 36.82
CA PRO A 37 6.61 14.19 38.15
C PRO A 37 6.43 12.66 38.23
N TRP A 38 6.16 12.02 37.09
CA TRP A 38 5.96 10.57 36.98
C TRP A 38 7.24 9.75 37.28
N LEU A 39 8.43 10.36 37.19
CA LEU A 39 9.71 9.71 37.53
C LEU A 39 9.87 9.45 39.04
N VAL A 40 9.05 10.07 39.89
CA VAL A 40 9.17 10.00 41.36
C VAL A 40 8.37 8.82 41.96
N GLN A 41 7.46 8.21 41.19
CA GLN A 41 6.54 7.18 41.68
C GLN A 41 7.11 5.76 41.50
N GLY A 42 7.71 5.22 42.57
CA GLY A 42 8.31 3.87 42.59
C GLY A 42 7.29 2.72 42.55
N LYS A 43 7.73 1.54 42.06
CA LYS A 43 6.92 0.31 42.00
C LYS A 43 6.55 -0.22 43.40
N PRO A 44 5.35 -0.80 43.59
CA PRO A 44 4.97 -1.46 44.85
C PRO A 44 5.74 -2.77 45.07
N LYS A 45 5.90 -3.17 46.34
CA LYS A 45 6.54 -4.42 46.75
C LYS A 45 5.52 -5.57 46.84
N THR A 46 5.91 -6.78 46.47
CA THR A 46 5.14 -8.03 46.69
C THR A 46 5.63 -8.81 47.92
N PRO A 47 4.81 -9.73 48.49
CA PRO A 47 5.09 -10.40 49.78
C PRO A 47 5.95 -11.68 49.65
N VAL A 48 6.42 -12.17 50.80
CA VAL A 48 7.32 -13.35 50.93
C VAL A 48 6.55 -14.68 50.89
N GLY A 49 7.02 -15.64 50.07
CA GLY A 49 6.57 -17.03 50.00
C GLY A 49 7.67 -18.04 50.41
N LYS A 50 7.28 -19.21 50.95
CA LYS A 50 8.18 -20.13 51.69
C LYS A 50 9.09 -21.03 50.83
N ARG A 51 10.14 -21.53 51.50
CA ARG A 51 11.27 -22.38 51.02
C ARG A 51 11.04 -23.89 51.27
N LEU A 52 11.34 -24.74 50.28
CA LEU A 52 11.64 -26.20 50.35
C LEU A 52 12.46 -26.54 49.07
N SER A 53 13.77 -26.86 49.10
CA SER A 53 14.49 -28.08 49.53
C SER A 53 14.82 -29.05 48.37
N ASN A 54 16.10 -29.15 47.99
CA ASN A 54 16.61 -30.09 46.98
C ASN A 54 16.92 -31.49 47.56
N PRO A 55 16.88 -32.53 46.72
CA PRO A 55 17.93 -33.53 46.58
C PRO A 55 18.57 -33.41 45.17
N ALA A 56 19.90 -33.32 45.01
CA ALA A 56 20.96 -34.32 45.23
C ALA A 56 21.31 -35.08 43.93
N ALA A 57 22.60 -35.32 43.70
CA ALA A 57 23.15 -35.98 42.51
C ALA A 57 23.98 -37.22 42.91
N PRO A 58 24.35 -38.09 41.96
CA PRO A 58 25.45 -39.03 42.10
C PRO A 58 26.67 -38.66 41.22
N ALA A 59 27.84 -39.08 41.66
CA ALA A 59 29.09 -39.17 40.89
C ALA A 59 29.28 -40.67 40.48
N ASP A 60 30.40 -41.23 40.00
CA ASP A 60 31.82 -40.83 39.89
C ASP A 60 32.29 -41.05 38.41
N GLU A 61 33.54 -41.25 37.94
CA GLU A 61 34.87 -41.62 38.49
C GLU A 61 36.02 -40.87 37.78
N ALA A 62 37.27 -41.24 38.10
CA ALA A 62 38.52 -40.75 37.50
C ALA A 62 39.05 -41.76 36.43
N GLU A 63 40.16 -41.59 35.69
CA GLU A 63 41.51 -41.17 36.10
C GLU A 63 42.29 -40.42 34.96
N SER A 64 43.61 -40.19 35.13
CA SER A 64 44.45 -39.30 34.30
C SER A 64 45.51 -40.05 33.45
N PRO A 65 46.17 -39.43 32.43
CA PRO A 65 47.37 -38.62 32.69
C PRO A 65 47.64 -37.41 31.74
N LYS A 66 48.71 -36.67 32.07
CA LYS A 66 49.36 -35.55 31.33
C LYS A 66 50.17 -36.10 30.10
N PRO A 67 50.70 -35.30 29.12
CA PRO A 67 51.26 -33.94 29.34
C PRO A 67 51.31 -32.92 28.16
N SER A 68 51.91 -31.76 28.51
CA SER A 68 52.77 -30.88 27.69
C SER A 68 52.16 -29.72 26.89
N LYS A 69 52.89 -28.60 26.88
CA LYS A 69 52.65 -27.37 26.09
C LYS A 69 53.58 -27.36 24.88
N LYS A 70 53.13 -26.83 23.73
CA LYS A 70 53.91 -25.90 22.89
C LYS A 70 53.09 -25.33 21.72
N VAL A 71 53.29 -24.03 21.46
CA VAL A 71 53.03 -23.39 20.16
C VAL A 71 54.39 -23.16 19.49
N VAL A 72 54.45 -23.34 18.17
CA VAL A 72 55.64 -23.17 17.32
C VAL A 72 55.19 -22.25 16.17
N LYS A 73 55.63 -20.98 16.13
CA LYS A 73 56.83 -20.47 15.41
C LYS A 73 56.76 -20.75 13.90
N ALA A 74 56.67 -19.71 13.05
CA ALA A 74 57.77 -18.84 12.58
C ALA A 74 58.65 -19.53 11.52
N PRO A 75 59.14 -18.81 10.48
CA PRO A 75 60.40 -18.03 10.53
C PRO A 75 60.21 -16.61 9.93
N ASP A 76 61.15 -15.67 9.74
CA ASP A 76 62.57 -15.33 10.08
C ASP A 76 62.81 -13.89 9.50
N LYS A 77 63.93 -13.13 9.51
CA LYS A 77 65.21 -12.91 10.25
C LYS A 77 65.76 -11.54 9.72
N SER A 78 66.66 -10.77 10.36
CA SER A 78 67.22 -10.76 11.72
C SER A 78 68.12 -9.54 11.96
N ASN A 79 68.19 -9.08 13.22
CA ASN A 79 69.40 -8.55 13.89
C ASN A 79 70.01 -7.20 13.43
N HIS A 80 70.72 -6.43 14.30
CA HIS A 80 71.16 -6.72 15.68
C HIS A 80 71.27 -5.45 16.56
N LYS A 81 71.04 -5.62 17.88
CA LYS A 81 71.79 -5.10 19.06
C LYS A 81 72.36 -3.65 19.10
N MET A 82 72.36 -2.93 20.24
CA MET A 82 71.73 -3.13 21.57
C MET A 82 71.72 -1.80 22.37
N LYS A 83 71.21 -1.87 23.61
CA LYS A 83 71.20 -0.90 24.75
C LYS A 83 72.58 -0.24 25.03
N ASP A 84 72.76 0.81 25.87
CA ASP A 84 72.04 1.28 27.08
C ASP A 84 71.70 2.81 27.01
N GLU A 85 70.61 3.35 27.56
CA GLU A 85 70.25 3.51 28.99
C GLU A 85 71.17 4.46 29.79
N ASN A 86 70.95 5.80 29.68
CA ASN A 86 70.68 6.63 30.87
C ASN A 86 69.98 7.98 30.55
N SER A 87 69.41 8.61 31.58
CA SER A 87 68.82 9.96 31.64
C SER A 87 69.39 10.68 32.90
N PRO A 88 69.14 11.98 33.20
CA PRO A 88 68.11 12.90 32.68
C PRO A 88 68.66 14.30 32.29
N ALA A 89 67.78 15.32 32.29
CA ALA A 89 68.10 16.75 32.08
C ALA A 89 68.88 17.38 33.26
N PRO A 90 69.30 18.65 33.14
CA PRO A 90 68.46 19.69 33.76
C PRO A 90 68.25 20.96 32.90
N GLU A 91 67.58 21.94 33.50
CA GLU A 91 67.03 23.16 32.90
C GLU A 91 68.09 24.28 32.67
N ASN A 92 67.68 25.32 31.94
CA ASN A 92 68.46 26.56 31.80
C ASN A 92 68.72 27.21 33.18
N ASN A 93 69.90 27.81 33.36
CA ASN A 93 69.99 28.94 34.28
C ASN A 93 71.03 30.00 33.92
N HIS A 94 70.63 31.25 34.15
CA HIS A 94 71.34 32.53 34.21
C HIS A 94 72.40 32.97 33.17
N VAL A 95 72.21 34.20 32.71
CA VAL A 95 73.15 35.02 31.92
C VAL A 95 74.25 35.61 32.80
N SER A 96 75.49 35.66 32.29
CA SER A 96 76.49 36.70 32.63
C SER A 96 77.55 36.85 31.53
N ARG A 97 78.03 38.08 31.33
CA ARG A 97 79.14 38.55 30.47
C ARG A 97 79.92 39.59 31.27
N PRO A 98 81.24 39.73 31.13
CA PRO A 98 81.88 40.31 29.92
C PRO A 98 83.14 39.49 29.47
N ASP A 99 84.06 39.90 28.58
CA ASP A 99 84.32 41.17 27.88
C ASP A 99 85.04 40.94 26.50
N SER A 100 85.41 42.02 25.78
CA SER A 100 86.49 42.22 24.76
C SER A 100 87.16 41.00 24.07
N GLN A 101 87.45 40.94 22.74
CA GLN A 101 87.49 41.91 21.62
C GLN A 101 87.47 41.14 20.24
N PRO A 102 87.25 41.80 19.08
CA PRO A 102 87.38 41.24 17.71
C PRO A 102 88.85 41.33 17.18
N PRO A 103 89.26 40.94 15.93
CA PRO A 103 88.52 40.68 14.66
C PRO A 103 89.02 39.37 13.94
N PRO A 104 88.99 39.16 12.59
CA PRO A 104 88.31 39.85 11.48
C PRO A 104 87.39 38.97 10.60
N ALA A 105 86.79 39.58 9.57
CA ALA A 105 85.85 38.93 8.66
C ALA A 105 86.49 38.30 7.41
N ALA A 106 85.87 37.25 6.89
CA ALA A 106 86.03 36.75 5.52
C ALA A 106 84.64 36.44 4.92
N PRO A 107 84.43 36.58 3.61
CA PRO A 107 83.08 36.65 3.02
C PRO A 107 82.55 35.30 2.53
N ASN A 108 81.23 35.11 2.59
CA ASN A 108 80.38 35.10 1.38
C ASN A 108 78.92 34.75 1.71
N ALA A 109 77.98 35.32 0.97
CA ALA A 109 76.59 34.91 1.02
C ALA A 109 76.41 33.54 0.32
N SER A 110 75.79 32.59 1.01
CA SER A 110 75.15 31.44 0.38
C SER A 110 73.73 31.32 0.92
N SER A 111 72.77 31.10 0.03
CA SER A 111 71.35 31.09 0.37
C SER A 111 70.98 29.80 1.10
N VAL A 112 71.05 29.84 2.44
CA VAL A 112 70.62 28.72 3.30
C VAL A 112 69.11 28.52 3.17
N ALA A 113 68.72 27.72 2.18
CA ALA A 113 67.36 27.22 2.03
C ALA A 113 66.99 26.43 3.29
N ARG A 114 66.19 27.04 4.17
CA ARG A 114 65.71 26.42 5.43
C ARG A 114 65.10 25.06 5.11
N ARG A 115 65.83 23.98 5.42
CA ARG A 115 65.34 22.59 5.32
C ARG A 115 64.11 22.47 6.23
N LYS A 116 62.92 22.51 5.63
CA LYS A 116 61.63 22.33 6.33
C LYS A 116 61.70 21.06 7.18
N SER A 117 61.41 21.17 8.47
CA SER A 117 61.29 20.02 9.38
C SER A 117 60.27 19.02 8.82
N ASN A 118 60.44 17.73 9.10
CA ASN A 118 59.54 16.69 8.60
C ASN A 118 58.08 16.93 9.05
N CYS A 119 57.85 17.48 10.25
CA CYS A 119 56.53 17.92 10.69
C CYS A 119 55.92 19.00 9.77
N VAL A 120 56.72 19.98 9.32
CA VAL A 120 56.30 21.03 8.39
C VAL A 120 55.97 20.43 7.00
N LYS A 121 56.74 19.44 6.54
CA LYS A 121 56.43 18.69 5.31
C LYS A 121 55.13 17.90 5.43
N GLU A 122 54.87 17.27 6.57
CA GLU A 122 53.63 16.50 6.79
C GLU A 122 52.40 17.41 6.80
N VAL A 123 52.50 18.59 7.43
CA VAL A 123 51.45 19.64 7.40
C VAL A 123 51.25 20.17 5.97
N GLU A 124 52.33 20.37 5.22
CA GLU A 124 52.27 20.82 3.81
C GLU A 124 51.66 19.74 2.90
N ARG A 125 51.94 18.46 3.14
CA ARG A 125 51.30 17.31 2.47
C ARG A 125 49.82 17.21 2.83
N LEU A 126 49.46 17.35 4.11
CA LEU A 126 48.06 17.40 4.55
C LEU A 126 47.30 18.59 3.94
N LYS A 127 47.96 19.74 3.75
CA LYS A 127 47.40 20.89 3.04
C LYS A 127 47.18 20.58 1.56
N LYS A 128 48.17 20.03 0.85
CA LYS A 128 48.05 19.62 -0.56
C LYS A 128 46.92 18.60 -0.76
N ASN A 129 46.85 17.58 0.08
CA ASN A 129 45.77 16.58 0.08
C ASN A 129 44.39 17.14 0.50
N ARG A 130 44.30 18.38 1.01
CA ARG A 130 43.04 19.13 1.22
C ARG A 130 42.74 20.10 0.07
N GLU A 131 43.73 20.46 -0.73
CA GLU A 131 43.59 21.31 -1.92
C GLU A 131 43.17 20.45 -3.12
N GLU A 132 43.83 19.31 -3.33
CA GLU A 132 43.45 18.32 -4.35
C GLU A 132 42.02 17.81 -4.19
N ARG A 133 41.59 17.47 -2.97
CA ARG A 133 40.19 17.08 -2.71
C ARG A 133 39.17 18.19 -2.95
N ARG A 134 39.54 19.46 -2.72
CA ARG A 134 38.67 20.60 -3.04
C ARG A 134 38.59 20.84 -4.55
N ALA A 135 39.71 20.71 -5.26
CA ALA A 135 39.74 20.75 -6.72
C ALA A 135 38.88 19.64 -7.34
N GLN A 136 39.04 18.39 -6.90
CA GLN A 136 38.22 17.25 -7.35
C GLN A 136 36.73 17.46 -7.09
N GLN A 137 36.34 17.98 -5.92
CA GLN A 137 34.94 18.31 -5.62
C GLN A 137 34.41 19.44 -6.51
N GLN A 138 35.24 20.43 -6.85
CA GLN A 138 34.88 21.53 -7.75
C GLN A 138 34.77 21.07 -9.21
N GLU A 139 35.66 20.21 -9.68
CA GLU A 139 35.60 19.57 -11.01
C GLU A 139 34.37 18.67 -11.15
N GLN A 140 34.12 17.80 -10.17
CA GLN A 140 32.91 16.98 -10.12
C GLN A 140 31.63 17.84 -10.13
N ARG A 141 31.64 18.96 -9.41
CA ARG A 141 30.52 19.91 -9.41
C ARG A 141 30.32 20.55 -10.79
N ILE A 142 31.37 21.07 -11.42
CA ILE A 142 31.30 21.67 -12.77
C ILE A 142 30.84 20.65 -13.81
N LEU A 143 31.32 19.40 -13.72
CA LEU A 143 30.89 18.31 -14.59
C LEU A 143 29.39 17.97 -14.37
N ARG A 144 28.94 17.90 -13.12
CA ARG A 144 27.53 17.66 -12.77
C ARG A 144 26.62 18.79 -13.25
N GLU A 145 27.06 20.05 -13.13
CA GLU A 145 26.33 21.23 -13.62
C GLU A 145 26.27 21.26 -15.16
N LYS A 146 27.32 20.81 -15.88
CA LYS A 146 27.26 20.62 -17.34
C LYS A 146 26.28 19.53 -17.77
N ILE A 147 26.39 18.33 -17.20
CA ILE A 147 25.50 17.20 -17.55
C ILE A 147 24.03 17.55 -17.25
N GLN A 148 23.75 18.31 -16.19
CA GLN A 148 22.41 18.82 -15.90
C GLN A 148 21.89 19.78 -16.98
N GLN A 149 22.75 20.63 -17.56
CA GLN A 149 22.38 21.53 -18.65
C GLN A 149 22.16 20.79 -19.98
N GLU A 150 22.89 19.69 -20.21
CA GLU A 150 22.76 18.85 -21.42
C GLU A 150 21.48 17.98 -21.42
N ILE A 151 20.98 17.55 -20.26
CA ILE A 151 19.92 16.52 -20.17
C ILE A 151 18.49 17.11 -20.10
N ASP A 152 18.25 18.10 -19.23
CA ASP A 152 17.00 18.87 -19.09
C ASP A 152 17.25 20.11 -18.21
N PRO A 153 17.44 21.31 -18.80
CA PRO A 153 17.71 22.54 -18.07
C PRO A 153 16.72 22.85 -16.95
N GLY A 154 17.18 22.76 -15.71
CA GLY A 154 16.40 23.08 -14.52
C GLY A 154 15.32 22.05 -14.18
N ASN A 155 15.51 20.76 -14.50
CA ASN A 155 14.73 19.67 -13.89
C ASN A 155 15.45 19.14 -12.64
N PRO A 156 14.80 19.04 -11.46
CA PRO A 156 15.43 18.47 -10.26
C PRO A 156 15.69 16.95 -10.37
N TYR A 157 15.02 16.26 -11.31
CA TYR A 157 15.11 14.81 -11.51
C TYR A 157 16.03 14.41 -12.68
N TRP A 158 16.89 15.31 -13.17
CA TRP A 158 17.78 15.06 -14.31
C TRP A 158 18.67 13.80 -14.13
N GLU A 159 19.09 13.48 -12.90
CA GLU A 159 19.87 12.27 -12.58
C GLU A 159 19.07 10.99 -12.87
N LEU A 160 17.77 10.98 -12.55
CA LEU A 160 16.87 9.87 -12.85
C LEU A 160 16.65 9.74 -14.36
N ILE A 161 16.43 10.87 -15.04
CA ILE A 161 16.30 10.93 -16.51
C ILE A 161 17.57 10.37 -17.18
N LYS A 162 18.75 10.69 -16.66
CA LYS A 162 20.03 10.16 -17.16
C LYS A 162 20.06 8.63 -17.08
N MET A 163 19.81 8.07 -15.90
CA MET A 163 19.84 6.62 -15.70
C MET A 163 18.78 5.87 -16.52
N ILE A 164 17.60 6.48 -16.73
CA ILE A 164 16.55 5.89 -17.58
C ILE A 164 16.96 5.94 -19.06
N ARG A 165 17.52 7.07 -19.55
CA ARG A 165 18.02 7.17 -20.93
C ARG A 165 19.16 6.20 -21.21
N GLU A 166 20.07 6.00 -20.26
CA GLU A 166 21.16 5.03 -20.36
C GLU A 166 20.63 3.59 -20.43
N PHE A 167 19.67 3.22 -19.58
CA PHE A 167 19.01 1.91 -19.67
C PHE A 167 18.18 1.74 -20.95
N GLN A 168 17.65 2.83 -21.52
CA GLN A 168 16.89 2.80 -22.79
C GLN A 168 17.79 2.64 -24.03
N SER A 169 19.05 3.09 -23.98
CA SER A 169 20.01 2.86 -25.09
C SER A 169 20.48 1.41 -25.21
N ASP A 170 20.36 0.62 -24.13
CA ASP A 170 20.76 -0.79 -24.07
C ASP A 170 19.63 -1.76 -24.53
N LEU A 171 18.47 -1.23 -24.95
CA LEU A 171 17.28 -2.01 -25.32
C LEU A 171 16.97 -1.92 -26.82
N ASP A 172 16.66 -3.06 -27.44
CA ASP A 172 15.96 -3.08 -28.73
C ASP A 172 14.45 -2.79 -28.53
N MET A 173 13.87 -1.99 -29.44
CA MET A 173 12.57 -1.34 -29.26
C MET A 173 11.53 -1.84 -30.29
N GLN A 174 11.14 -3.11 -30.17
CA GLN A 174 10.23 -3.80 -31.09
C GLN A 174 8.74 -3.62 -30.73
N ARG A 175 8.19 -2.44 -31.06
CA ARG A 175 6.79 -2.06 -30.83
C ARG A 175 5.78 -2.99 -31.52
N ILE A 176 4.65 -3.26 -30.86
CA ILE A 176 3.52 -4.00 -31.47
C ILE A 176 2.88 -3.22 -32.63
N THR A 177 2.57 -3.91 -33.73
CA THR A 177 1.99 -3.32 -34.94
C THR A 177 0.57 -3.83 -35.21
N MET A 178 -0.12 -3.24 -36.19
CA MET A 178 -1.37 -3.79 -36.72
C MET A 178 -1.21 -5.10 -37.51
N ASN A 179 0.01 -5.55 -37.78
CA ASN A 179 0.27 -6.73 -38.63
C ASN A 179 0.63 -7.99 -37.82
N ASP A 180 0.92 -7.84 -36.52
CA ASP A 180 1.25 -8.97 -35.65
C ASP A 180 0.10 -10.00 -35.56
N PRO A 181 0.40 -11.31 -35.49
CA PRO A 181 -0.62 -12.34 -35.32
C PRO A 181 -1.27 -12.24 -33.93
N VAL A 182 -2.59 -12.42 -33.88
CA VAL A 182 -3.33 -12.48 -32.61
C VAL A 182 -3.29 -13.93 -32.10
N ARG A 183 -2.71 -14.15 -30.91
CA ARG A 183 -2.82 -15.41 -30.17
C ARG A 183 -4.20 -15.52 -29.52
N ASP A 184 -4.73 -16.74 -29.45
CA ASP A 184 -5.97 -17.05 -28.72
C ASP A 184 -5.63 -17.58 -27.33
N HIS A 185 -6.21 -17.00 -26.29
CA HIS A 185 -6.04 -17.40 -24.88
C HIS A 185 -7.40 -17.37 -24.17
N GLN A 186 -7.63 -18.24 -23.20
CA GLN A 186 -8.87 -18.21 -22.38
C GLN A 186 -8.94 -16.96 -21.50
N ILE A 187 -7.81 -16.60 -20.89
CA ILE A 187 -7.61 -15.38 -20.13
C ILE A 187 -6.47 -14.63 -20.82
N CYS A 188 -6.72 -13.41 -21.28
CA CYS A 188 -5.71 -12.56 -21.91
C CYS A 188 -5.44 -11.33 -21.05
N VAL A 189 -4.19 -11.11 -20.67
CA VAL A 189 -3.76 -9.98 -19.83
C VAL A 189 -2.87 -9.04 -20.63
N CYS A 190 -3.33 -7.79 -20.75
CA CYS A 190 -2.65 -6.73 -21.51
C CYS A 190 -2.30 -5.55 -20.61
N VAL A 191 -1.19 -4.87 -20.91
CA VAL A 191 -0.82 -3.59 -20.29
C VAL A 191 -0.89 -2.47 -21.32
N ARG A 192 -1.44 -1.32 -20.92
CA ARG A 192 -1.42 -0.09 -21.71
C ARG A 192 -0.82 1.06 -20.90
N LYS A 193 0.32 1.56 -21.37
CA LYS A 193 0.88 2.85 -20.98
C LYS A 193 0.10 3.97 -21.68
N ARG A 194 -0.21 5.06 -20.98
CA ARG A 194 -0.66 6.33 -21.59
C ARG A 194 0.51 7.31 -21.71
N PRO A 195 0.46 8.30 -22.61
CA PRO A 195 1.42 9.41 -22.58
C PRO A 195 1.30 10.25 -21.30
N LEU A 196 2.39 10.96 -21.00
CA LEU A 196 2.38 12.06 -20.01
C LEU A 196 1.40 13.14 -20.45
N SER A 197 0.55 13.60 -19.53
CA SER A 197 -0.39 14.68 -19.77
C SER A 197 0.30 16.04 -19.69
N LYS A 198 -0.34 17.08 -20.26
CA LYS A 198 0.13 18.47 -20.16
C LYS A 198 0.34 18.94 -18.70
N LYS A 199 -0.38 18.37 -17.72
CA LYS A 199 -0.20 18.71 -16.29
C LYS A 199 1.07 18.10 -15.70
N GLU A 200 1.41 16.86 -16.08
CA GLU A 200 2.62 16.16 -15.63
C GLU A 200 3.87 16.75 -16.32
N LEU A 201 3.78 17.05 -17.62
CA LEU A 201 4.82 17.77 -18.38
C LEU A 201 5.12 19.14 -17.77
N ASN A 202 4.09 19.95 -17.46
CA ASN A 202 4.27 21.25 -16.82
C ASN A 202 4.85 21.17 -15.39
N ARG A 203 4.80 20.00 -14.74
CA ARG A 203 5.41 19.71 -13.44
C ARG A 203 6.83 19.13 -13.56
N LYS A 204 7.32 18.91 -14.79
CA LYS A 204 8.57 18.18 -15.09
C LYS A 204 8.60 16.76 -14.50
N GLU A 205 7.44 16.07 -14.45
CA GLU A 205 7.40 14.67 -14.03
C GLU A 205 8.14 13.77 -15.03
N VAL A 206 8.94 12.84 -14.51
CA VAL A 206 9.71 11.88 -15.30
C VAL A 206 8.83 10.70 -15.72
N ASP A 207 8.97 10.25 -16.96
CA ASP A 207 8.42 8.97 -17.41
C ASP A 207 9.27 7.82 -16.86
N VAL A 208 8.68 6.95 -16.04
CA VAL A 208 9.35 5.81 -15.40
C VAL A 208 8.91 4.46 -15.97
N ILE A 209 8.20 4.42 -17.11
CA ILE A 209 7.72 3.16 -17.71
C ILE A 209 8.24 3.02 -19.15
N THR A 210 9.07 2.01 -19.40
CA THR A 210 9.54 1.64 -20.75
C THR A 210 8.87 0.34 -21.18
N ILE A 211 8.31 0.32 -22.39
CA ILE A 211 7.79 -0.87 -23.05
C ILE A 211 8.71 -1.11 -24.26
N PRO A 212 9.72 -2.00 -24.13
CA PRO A 212 10.67 -2.24 -25.22
C PRO A 212 10.05 -3.07 -26.33
N ASP A 213 9.30 -4.11 -25.97
CA ASP A 213 8.70 -5.06 -26.90
C ASP A 213 7.21 -5.26 -26.65
N LYS A 214 6.57 -6.04 -27.53
CA LYS A 214 5.12 -6.30 -27.50
C LYS A 214 4.61 -7.16 -26.34
N GLU A 215 5.46 -7.75 -25.50
CA GLU A 215 5.08 -8.54 -24.31
C GLU A 215 5.61 -7.90 -23.01
N THR A 216 6.83 -7.37 -23.00
CA THR A 216 7.50 -6.83 -21.82
C THR A 216 7.04 -5.40 -21.45
N THR A 217 6.78 -5.18 -20.17
CA THR A 217 6.73 -3.83 -19.56
C THR A 217 7.80 -3.73 -18.48
N VAL A 218 8.59 -2.65 -18.49
CA VAL A 218 9.60 -2.33 -17.46
C VAL A 218 9.19 -1.06 -16.72
N ILE A 219 9.27 -1.07 -15.39
CA ILE A 219 9.10 0.12 -14.55
C ILE A 219 10.39 0.41 -13.76
N HIS A 220 10.86 1.65 -13.89
CA HIS A 220 12.11 2.17 -13.35
C HIS A 220 11.86 2.76 -11.97
N GLU A 221 11.83 1.92 -10.94
CA GLU A 221 11.53 2.38 -9.59
C GLU A 221 12.72 3.17 -9.01
N PRO A 222 12.57 4.47 -8.67
CA PRO A 222 13.67 5.28 -8.16
C PRO A 222 13.89 4.99 -6.68
N ARG A 223 14.99 4.29 -6.35
CA ARG A 223 15.35 3.97 -4.97
C ARG A 223 16.65 4.64 -4.53
N THR A 224 16.88 4.63 -3.22
CA THR A 224 18.05 5.25 -2.58
C THR A 224 18.60 4.25 -1.57
N LYS A 225 19.90 3.95 -1.65
CA LYS A 225 20.63 3.09 -0.72
C LYS A 225 20.89 3.79 0.62
N VAL A 226 21.32 3.04 1.62
CA VAL A 226 21.60 3.53 3.00
C VAL A 226 22.71 4.59 3.03
N ASP A 227 23.63 4.56 2.06
CA ASP A 227 24.70 5.56 1.83
C ASP A 227 24.22 6.83 1.10
N LEU A 228 22.91 6.96 0.86
CA LEU A 228 22.25 7.99 0.03
C LEU A 228 22.54 7.90 -1.48
N THR A 229 23.17 6.83 -1.96
CA THR A 229 23.35 6.60 -3.41
C THR A 229 22.00 6.25 -4.06
N LYS A 230 21.55 7.10 -4.99
CA LYS A 230 20.38 6.84 -5.84
C LYS A 230 20.66 5.68 -6.80
N TYR A 231 19.67 4.85 -7.06
CA TYR A 231 19.72 3.81 -8.09
C TYR A 231 18.33 3.53 -8.69
N LEU A 232 18.30 2.82 -9.82
CA LEU A 232 17.08 2.31 -10.43
C LEU A 232 16.86 0.84 -10.09
N GLU A 233 15.67 0.50 -9.62
CA GLU A 233 15.21 -0.88 -9.49
C GLU A 233 14.27 -1.22 -10.65
N ASN A 234 14.86 -1.77 -11.71
CA ASN A 234 14.19 -2.05 -12.99
C ASN A 234 13.33 -3.32 -12.90
N ASN A 235 12.11 -3.17 -12.39
CA ASN A 235 11.13 -4.25 -12.29
C ASN A 235 10.61 -4.58 -13.71
N LYS A 236 10.88 -5.80 -14.22
CA LYS A 236 10.39 -6.30 -15.52
C LYS A 236 9.16 -7.20 -15.33
N PHE A 237 8.18 -7.11 -16.23
CA PHE A 237 6.94 -7.92 -16.23
C PHE A 237 6.61 -8.36 -17.68
N ARG A 238 6.06 -9.57 -17.88
CA ARG A 238 5.78 -10.16 -19.21
C ARG A 238 4.30 -10.48 -19.44
N PHE A 239 3.59 -9.57 -20.09
CA PHE A 239 2.15 -9.70 -20.41
C PHE A 239 1.93 -10.40 -21.76
N ASP A 240 0.68 -10.53 -22.20
CA ASP A 240 0.38 -11.13 -23.51
C ASP A 240 0.51 -10.08 -24.63
N TYR A 241 0.11 -8.84 -24.32
CA TYR A 241 0.34 -7.66 -25.14
C TYR A 241 0.66 -6.46 -24.23
N SER A 242 1.78 -5.79 -24.50
CA SER A 242 2.20 -4.52 -23.87
C SER A 242 2.11 -3.39 -24.91
N PHE A 243 1.36 -2.34 -24.60
CA PHE A 243 1.08 -1.20 -25.49
C PHE A 243 1.76 0.08 -24.97
N ASP A 244 2.59 0.69 -25.82
CA ASP A 244 3.29 1.95 -25.53
C ASP A 244 2.37 3.18 -25.53
N GLU A 245 2.93 4.36 -25.23
CA GLU A 245 2.20 5.62 -25.23
C GLU A 245 1.67 6.10 -26.60
N THR A 246 2.10 5.47 -27.70
CA THR A 246 1.65 5.77 -29.07
C THR A 246 0.45 4.92 -29.50
N ALA A 247 0.18 3.81 -28.79
CA ALA A 247 -0.86 2.85 -29.14
C ALA A 247 -2.28 3.44 -29.13
N THR A 248 -2.93 3.44 -30.29
CA THR A 248 -4.30 3.93 -30.47
C THR A 248 -5.34 2.99 -29.83
N ASN A 249 -6.55 3.49 -29.60
CA ASN A 249 -7.65 2.64 -29.11
C ASN A 249 -7.99 1.50 -30.08
N GLU A 250 -7.79 1.69 -31.38
CA GLU A 250 -8.01 0.66 -32.41
C GLU A 250 -6.96 -0.45 -32.34
N LEU A 251 -5.68 -0.10 -32.13
CA LEU A 251 -4.60 -1.07 -31.94
C LEU A 251 -4.84 -1.91 -30.68
N VAL A 252 -5.18 -1.26 -29.56
CA VAL A 252 -5.53 -1.96 -28.31
C VAL A 252 -6.75 -2.87 -28.53
N TYR A 253 -7.82 -2.35 -29.13
CA TYR A 253 -9.05 -3.09 -29.44
C TYR A 253 -8.79 -4.37 -30.26
N ARG A 254 -7.91 -4.30 -31.27
CA ARG A 254 -7.58 -5.41 -32.17
C ARG A 254 -7.07 -6.65 -31.44
N TYR A 255 -6.24 -6.48 -30.42
CA TYR A 255 -5.60 -7.57 -29.67
C TYR A 255 -6.33 -7.92 -28.36
N THR A 256 -7.26 -7.07 -27.88
CA THR A 256 -7.97 -7.24 -26.59
C THR A 256 -9.41 -7.74 -26.77
N ALA A 257 -10.31 -6.85 -27.18
CA ALA A 257 -11.76 -7.08 -27.18
C ALA A 257 -12.28 -7.68 -28.48
N ARG A 258 -11.60 -7.43 -29.61
CA ARG A 258 -12.01 -7.91 -30.94
C ARG A 258 -12.08 -9.44 -31.07
N PRO A 259 -11.13 -10.25 -30.55
CA PRO A 259 -11.20 -11.71 -30.66
C PRO A 259 -12.38 -12.31 -29.89
N LEU A 260 -12.78 -11.65 -28.78
CA LEU A 260 -13.89 -12.09 -27.93
C LEU A 260 -15.26 -12.01 -28.64
N ILE A 261 -15.37 -11.24 -29.73
CA ILE A 261 -16.61 -11.16 -30.52
C ILE A 261 -16.93 -12.51 -31.17
N GLU A 262 -15.91 -13.25 -31.65
CA GLU A 262 -16.14 -14.59 -32.20
C GLU A 262 -16.64 -15.58 -31.12
N THR A 263 -16.25 -15.38 -29.87
CA THR A 263 -16.71 -16.20 -28.73
C THR A 263 -18.23 -16.07 -28.52
N ILE A 264 -18.80 -14.85 -28.54
CA ILE A 264 -20.26 -14.69 -28.38
C ILE A 264 -21.07 -15.19 -29.57
N PHE A 265 -20.52 -15.17 -30.78
CA PHE A 265 -21.15 -15.78 -31.96
C PHE A 265 -21.03 -17.32 -31.99
N ASN A 266 -20.19 -17.89 -31.11
CA ASN A 266 -20.01 -19.33 -30.89
C ASN A 266 -20.63 -19.81 -29.56
N GLN A 267 -21.71 -19.17 -29.13
CA GLN A 267 -22.47 -19.47 -27.90
C GLN A 267 -21.69 -19.33 -26.59
N GLY A 268 -20.70 -18.44 -26.58
CA GLY A 268 -19.85 -18.18 -25.43
C GLY A 268 -20.16 -16.88 -24.68
N MET A 269 -19.43 -16.72 -23.58
CA MET A 269 -19.54 -15.59 -22.65
C MET A 269 -18.22 -14.82 -22.66
N ALA A 270 -18.26 -13.61 -23.20
CA ALA A 270 -17.09 -12.74 -23.30
C ALA A 270 -17.10 -11.68 -22.20
N THR A 271 -15.94 -11.39 -21.61
CA THR A 271 -15.77 -10.20 -20.77
C THR A 271 -14.46 -9.49 -21.10
N CYS A 272 -14.48 -8.16 -21.18
CA CYS A 272 -13.28 -7.35 -21.22
C CYS A 272 -13.39 -6.20 -20.22
N PHE A 273 -12.40 -6.05 -19.33
CA PHE A 273 -12.42 -5.06 -18.26
C PHE A 273 -11.13 -4.22 -18.23
N ALA A 274 -11.29 -2.90 -18.11
CA ALA A 274 -10.20 -1.97 -17.88
C ALA A 274 -9.93 -1.80 -16.38
N TYR A 275 -8.68 -1.96 -15.96
CA TYR A 275 -8.22 -1.87 -14.57
C TYR A 275 -7.05 -0.86 -14.44
N GLY A 276 -6.78 -0.39 -13.22
CA GLY A 276 -5.69 0.56 -12.90
C GLY A 276 -6.17 1.79 -12.13
N GLN A 277 -5.26 2.72 -11.85
CA GLN A 277 -5.53 3.90 -11.02
C GLN A 277 -6.49 4.92 -11.66
N THR A 278 -7.01 5.86 -10.89
CA THR A 278 -7.59 7.09 -11.45
C THR A 278 -6.55 7.86 -12.27
N GLY A 279 -6.99 8.36 -13.43
CA GLY A 279 -6.13 9.03 -14.40
C GLY A 279 -5.30 8.12 -15.31
N SER A 280 -5.31 6.79 -15.14
CA SER A 280 -4.51 5.87 -15.99
C SER A 280 -4.96 5.77 -17.45
N GLY A 281 -6.25 6.01 -17.73
CA GLY A 281 -6.83 5.90 -19.07
C GLY A 281 -7.91 4.82 -19.26
N LYS A 282 -8.42 4.18 -18.18
CA LYS A 282 -9.53 3.20 -18.25
C LYS A 282 -10.73 3.70 -19.09
N THR A 283 -11.37 4.78 -18.66
CA THR A 283 -12.56 5.36 -19.31
C THR A 283 -12.28 5.90 -20.71
N TYR A 284 -11.05 6.36 -20.99
CA TYR A 284 -10.61 6.76 -22.34
C TYR A 284 -10.49 5.57 -23.30
N THR A 285 -10.05 4.42 -22.78
CA THR A 285 -9.94 3.16 -23.53
C THR A 285 -11.33 2.59 -23.82
N MET A 286 -12.18 2.50 -22.79
CA MET A 286 -13.53 1.91 -22.92
C MET A 286 -14.51 2.83 -23.64
N GLY A 287 -14.66 4.07 -23.16
CA GLY A 287 -15.68 5.03 -23.58
C GLY A 287 -15.24 6.08 -24.60
N GLY A 288 -13.97 6.11 -25.01
CA GLY A 288 -13.48 7.07 -26.01
C GLY A 288 -13.08 8.44 -25.45
N ASN A 289 -12.80 9.39 -26.33
CA ASN A 289 -12.07 10.62 -25.99
C ASN A 289 -12.97 11.68 -25.34
N ILE A 290 -12.53 12.28 -24.21
CA ILE A 290 -13.31 13.29 -23.48
C ILE A 290 -12.89 14.69 -23.93
N VAL A 291 -13.74 15.37 -24.68
CA VAL A 291 -13.51 16.71 -25.24
C VAL A 291 -14.39 17.72 -24.49
N GLY A 292 -13.81 18.31 -23.45
CA GLY A 292 -14.52 19.24 -22.57
C GLY A 292 -15.58 18.54 -21.72
N LYS A 293 -16.86 18.80 -21.99
CA LYS A 293 -18.00 18.13 -21.33
C LYS A 293 -18.58 16.95 -22.13
N ASN A 294 -18.20 16.80 -23.39
CA ASN A 294 -18.75 15.77 -24.29
C ASN A 294 -17.72 14.67 -24.52
N GLN A 295 -18.14 13.41 -24.59
CA GLN A 295 -17.26 12.28 -24.88
C GLN A 295 -17.50 11.79 -26.31
N ASP A 296 -16.46 11.86 -27.15
CA ASP A 296 -16.42 11.21 -28.46
C ASP A 296 -16.34 9.69 -28.25
N CYS A 297 -17.53 9.09 -28.12
CA CYS A 297 -17.68 7.66 -27.88
C CYS A 297 -17.30 6.82 -29.11
N SER A 298 -17.23 7.41 -30.31
CA SER A 298 -16.99 6.66 -31.57
C SER A 298 -15.66 5.92 -31.60
N LYS A 299 -14.67 6.37 -30.81
CA LYS A 299 -13.32 5.79 -30.72
C LYS A 299 -13.07 4.98 -29.45
N GLY A 300 -14.10 4.72 -28.64
CA GLY A 300 -14.00 3.82 -27.49
C GLY A 300 -14.14 2.34 -27.88
N ILE A 301 -13.59 1.43 -27.07
CA ILE A 301 -13.79 -0.02 -27.25
C ILE A 301 -15.28 -0.38 -27.31
N TYR A 302 -16.16 0.32 -26.55
CA TYR A 302 -17.62 0.09 -26.64
C TYR A 302 -18.16 0.25 -28.08
N ALA A 303 -17.72 1.29 -28.81
CA ALA A 303 -18.14 1.57 -30.16
C ALA A 303 -17.51 0.62 -31.19
N LEU A 304 -16.19 0.37 -31.07
CA LEU A 304 -15.46 -0.54 -31.96
C LEU A 304 -16.02 -1.96 -31.88
N ALA A 305 -16.33 -2.44 -30.67
CA ALA A 305 -16.99 -3.72 -30.45
C ALA A 305 -18.39 -3.76 -31.06
N ALA A 306 -19.19 -2.69 -30.91
CA ALA A 306 -20.51 -2.62 -31.53
C ALA A 306 -20.43 -2.68 -33.08
N HIS A 307 -19.50 -1.94 -33.69
CA HIS A 307 -19.28 -1.99 -35.15
C HIS A 307 -18.96 -3.40 -35.66
N ASP A 308 -18.01 -4.12 -35.04
CA ASP A 308 -17.71 -5.50 -35.45
C ASP A 308 -18.85 -6.48 -35.09
N VAL A 309 -19.58 -6.33 -33.98
CA VAL A 309 -20.75 -7.19 -33.68
C VAL A 309 -21.82 -7.08 -34.76
N PHE A 310 -22.18 -5.86 -35.19
CA PHE A 310 -23.14 -5.66 -36.29
C PHE A 310 -22.61 -6.16 -37.65
N LYS A 311 -21.29 -6.22 -37.84
CA LYS A 311 -20.63 -6.76 -39.04
C LYS A 311 -20.59 -8.30 -39.03
N TYR A 312 -20.32 -8.92 -37.88
CA TYR A 312 -20.43 -10.36 -37.68
C TYR A 312 -21.88 -10.84 -37.84
N LEU A 313 -22.88 -10.09 -37.35
CA LEU A 313 -24.30 -10.41 -37.57
C LEU A 313 -24.67 -10.46 -39.07
N LYS A 314 -24.08 -9.60 -39.89
CA LYS A 314 -24.27 -9.55 -41.35
C LYS A 314 -23.50 -10.64 -42.12
N ASN A 315 -22.59 -11.36 -41.47
CA ASN A 315 -21.80 -12.44 -42.08
C ASN A 315 -22.70 -13.63 -42.45
N PRO A 316 -22.62 -14.21 -43.67
CA PRO A 316 -23.36 -15.41 -44.05
C PRO A 316 -23.28 -16.58 -43.05
N LYS A 317 -22.15 -16.75 -42.34
CA LYS A 317 -21.99 -17.76 -41.26
C LYS A 317 -22.97 -17.59 -40.08
N HIS A 318 -23.56 -16.41 -39.91
CA HIS A 318 -24.39 -16.07 -38.74
C HIS A 318 -25.79 -15.54 -39.12
N LYS A 319 -25.97 -15.08 -40.36
CA LYS A 319 -27.27 -14.62 -40.89
C LYS A 319 -28.40 -15.64 -40.68
N ASN A 320 -28.11 -16.93 -40.83
CA ASN A 320 -29.08 -18.03 -40.70
C ASN A 320 -29.40 -18.40 -39.22
N LYS A 321 -28.87 -17.68 -38.23
CA LYS A 321 -29.08 -17.97 -36.80
C LYS A 321 -30.29 -17.25 -36.17
N ASP A 322 -30.88 -16.27 -36.88
CA ASP A 322 -31.96 -15.39 -36.39
C ASP A 322 -31.66 -14.71 -35.05
N LEU A 323 -30.51 -14.04 -34.98
CA LEU A 323 -30.06 -13.33 -33.78
C LEU A 323 -30.54 -11.88 -33.77
N VAL A 324 -30.93 -11.42 -32.57
CA VAL A 324 -31.27 -10.03 -32.24
C VAL A 324 -30.26 -9.52 -31.23
N ILE A 325 -29.82 -8.27 -31.38
CA ILE A 325 -28.90 -7.61 -30.44
C ILE A 325 -29.73 -6.80 -29.44
N SER A 326 -29.50 -7.04 -28.15
CA SER A 326 -29.96 -6.22 -27.04
C SER A 326 -28.75 -5.62 -26.32
N CYS A 327 -28.89 -4.40 -25.81
CA CYS A 327 -27.88 -3.77 -24.96
C CYS A 327 -28.46 -3.40 -23.59
N SER A 328 -27.64 -3.52 -22.54
CA SER A 328 -27.92 -3.02 -21.20
C SER A 328 -26.73 -2.19 -20.70
N TYR A 329 -26.99 -1.24 -19.80
CA TYR A 329 -25.92 -0.46 -19.17
C TYR A 329 -26.26 -0.17 -17.72
N PHE A 330 -25.38 -0.52 -16.80
CA PHE A 330 -25.57 -0.26 -15.37
C PHE A 330 -24.25 0.10 -14.68
N GLU A 331 -24.34 0.73 -13.51
CA GLU A 331 -23.20 0.98 -12.64
C GLU A 331 -23.33 0.25 -11.30
N ILE A 332 -22.19 -0.17 -10.75
CA ILE A 332 -22.05 -0.67 -9.39
C ILE A 332 -21.36 0.43 -8.58
N TYR A 333 -22.06 0.97 -7.59
CA TYR A 333 -21.63 2.10 -6.78
C TYR A 333 -21.84 1.77 -5.30
N GLY A 334 -20.74 1.59 -4.57
CA GLY A 334 -20.72 0.85 -3.31
C GLY A 334 -21.33 -0.55 -3.45
N ALA A 335 -21.99 -1.04 -2.40
CA ALA A 335 -22.73 -2.30 -2.40
C ALA A 335 -24.04 -2.31 -3.23
N LYS A 336 -24.31 -1.32 -4.09
CA LYS A 336 -25.58 -1.12 -4.80
C LYS A 336 -25.38 -1.10 -6.32
N VAL A 337 -26.39 -1.58 -7.06
CA VAL A 337 -26.40 -1.60 -8.53
C VAL A 337 -27.51 -0.68 -9.04
N PHE A 338 -27.23 0.12 -10.07
CA PHE A 338 -28.13 1.12 -10.63
C PHE A 338 -28.17 1.06 -12.16
N ASP A 339 -29.36 1.02 -12.73
CA ASP A 339 -29.58 0.98 -14.18
C ASP A 339 -29.29 2.35 -14.82
N LEU A 340 -28.29 2.44 -15.71
CA LEU A 340 -27.92 3.69 -16.38
C LEU A 340 -28.84 4.04 -17.56
N LEU A 341 -29.62 3.09 -18.08
CA LEU A 341 -30.62 3.35 -19.11
C LEU A 341 -31.96 3.76 -18.47
N ASN A 342 -32.30 3.16 -17.33
CA ASN A 342 -33.51 3.42 -16.56
C ASN A 342 -33.28 4.43 -15.41
N LYS A 343 -32.70 5.60 -15.72
CA LYS A 343 -32.57 6.77 -14.82
C LYS A 343 -32.00 6.49 -13.42
N LYS A 344 -31.01 5.60 -13.30
CA LYS A 344 -30.44 5.09 -12.02
C LYS A 344 -31.45 4.37 -11.13
N ARG A 345 -32.41 3.63 -11.71
CA ARG A 345 -33.24 2.68 -10.96
C ARG A 345 -32.35 1.69 -10.21
N LYS A 346 -32.48 1.61 -8.88
CA LYS A 346 -31.75 0.63 -8.04
C LYS A 346 -32.23 -0.78 -8.38
N LEU A 347 -31.31 -1.65 -8.78
CA LEU A 347 -31.57 -3.04 -9.13
C LEU A 347 -31.24 -4.00 -7.98
N ARG A 348 -31.72 -5.24 -8.09
CA ARG A 348 -31.35 -6.35 -7.19
C ARG A 348 -30.50 -7.36 -7.95
N VAL A 349 -29.45 -7.87 -7.30
CA VAL A 349 -28.61 -8.97 -7.82
C VAL A 349 -28.91 -10.19 -6.98
N LEU A 350 -29.49 -11.21 -7.61
CA LEU A 350 -29.87 -12.50 -7.02
C LEU A 350 -29.13 -13.64 -7.73
N GLU A 351 -29.13 -14.81 -7.12
CA GLU A 351 -28.55 -16.06 -7.64
C GLU A 351 -29.68 -17.10 -7.71
N ASP A 352 -29.79 -17.82 -8.83
CA ASP A 352 -30.88 -18.78 -9.06
C ASP A 352 -30.54 -20.21 -8.56
N GLY A 353 -31.48 -21.16 -8.73
CA GLY A 353 -31.28 -22.56 -8.36
C GLY A 353 -30.20 -23.29 -9.16
N ASN A 354 -29.80 -22.75 -10.32
CA ASN A 354 -28.68 -23.25 -11.14
C ASN A 354 -27.37 -22.54 -10.79
N GLN A 355 -27.37 -21.73 -9.73
CA GLN A 355 -26.29 -20.85 -9.29
C GLN A 355 -25.88 -19.75 -10.30
N GLN A 356 -26.74 -19.40 -11.26
CA GLN A 356 -26.49 -18.28 -12.18
C GLN A 356 -26.87 -16.95 -11.51
N VAL A 357 -26.04 -15.92 -11.71
CA VAL A 357 -26.28 -14.60 -11.13
C VAL A 357 -27.09 -13.72 -12.08
N GLN A 358 -28.27 -13.31 -11.65
CA GLN A 358 -29.22 -12.51 -12.41
C GLN A 358 -29.36 -11.11 -11.81
N VAL A 359 -29.29 -10.08 -12.66
CA VAL A 359 -29.59 -8.69 -12.29
C VAL A 359 -31.06 -8.43 -12.57
N CYS A 360 -31.89 -8.53 -11.54
CA CYS A 360 -33.34 -8.43 -11.65
C CYS A 360 -33.76 -7.04 -12.14
N GLU A 361 -34.68 -7.03 -13.10
CA GLU A 361 -35.33 -5.82 -13.64
C GLU A 361 -34.39 -4.83 -14.37
N LEU A 362 -33.21 -5.31 -14.79
CA LEU A 362 -32.29 -4.58 -15.68
C LEU A 362 -32.94 -4.34 -17.05
N GLN A 363 -32.89 -3.10 -17.55
CA GLN A 363 -33.47 -2.75 -18.85
C GLN A 363 -32.57 -3.20 -20.01
N GLU A 364 -32.99 -4.25 -20.71
CA GLU A 364 -32.47 -4.58 -22.05
C GLU A 364 -33.17 -3.76 -23.13
N SER A 365 -32.41 -3.01 -23.93
CA SER A 365 -32.89 -2.23 -25.06
C SER A 365 -32.44 -2.87 -26.37
N VAL A 366 -33.39 -3.28 -27.21
CA VAL A 366 -33.11 -3.87 -28.55
C VAL A 366 -32.55 -2.78 -29.48
N VAL A 367 -31.48 -3.09 -30.20
CA VAL A 367 -30.77 -2.16 -31.08
C VAL A 367 -30.65 -2.72 -32.50
N ASN A 368 -30.86 -1.87 -33.50
CA ASN A 368 -30.85 -2.28 -34.92
C ASN A 368 -29.69 -1.67 -35.73
N ALA A 369 -29.08 -0.60 -35.20
CA ALA A 369 -27.96 0.12 -35.79
C ALA A 369 -26.87 0.40 -34.73
N VAL A 370 -25.64 0.68 -35.17
CA VAL A 370 -24.52 1.02 -34.25
C VAL A 370 -24.78 2.37 -33.59
N GLU A 371 -25.40 3.27 -34.33
CA GLU A 371 -25.82 4.60 -33.91
C GLU A 371 -26.78 4.54 -32.71
N ASP A 372 -27.58 3.48 -32.58
CA ASP A 372 -28.45 3.27 -31.41
C ASP A 372 -27.63 2.90 -30.16
N VAL A 373 -26.62 2.04 -30.34
CA VAL A 373 -25.68 1.67 -29.26
C VAL A 373 -24.90 2.89 -28.78
N LEU A 374 -24.44 3.75 -29.70
CA LEU A 374 -23.75 5.00 -29.35
C LEU A 374 -24.63 5.93 -28.52
N LYS A 375 -25.92 6.09 -28.86
CA LYS A 375 -26.89 6.88 -28.07
C LYS A 375 -27.05 6.30 -26.65
N LEU A 376 -27.17 4.98 -26.50
CA LEU A 376 -27.29 4.33 -25.17
C LEU A 376 -26.05 4.54 -24.30
N ILE A 377 -24.85 4.46 -24.91
CA ILE A 377 -23.58 4.74 -24.23
C ILE A 377 -23.51 6.21 -23.78
N GLU A 378 -23.89 7.16 -24.65
CA GLU A 378 -23.91 8.60 -24.32
C GLU A 378 -24.90 8.93 -23.19
N ILE A 379 -26.11 8.36 -23.23
CA ILE A 379 -27.12 8.48 -22.15
C ILE A 379 -26.56 7.97 -20.83
N GLY A 380 -25.95 6.78 -20.83
CA GLY A 380 -25.39 6.17 -19.63
C GLY A 380 -24.18 6.92 -19.09
N ASN A 381 -23.26 7.39 -19.94
CA ASN A 381 -22.11 8.20 -19.54
C ASN A 381 -22.55 9.55 -18.94
N ARG A 382 -23.56 10.21 -19.52
CA ARG A 382 -24.15 11.44 -18.98
C ARG A 382 -24.74 11.23 -17.58
N LEU A 383 -25.53 10.17 -17.40
CA LEU A 383 -26.12 9.82 -16.10
C LEU A 383 -25.06 9.37 -15.07
N ARG A 384 -24.06 8.59 -15.49
CA ARG A 384 -22.90 8.25 -14.64
C ARG A 384 -22.17 9.50 -14.14
N THR A 385 -22.06 10.53 -14.97
CA THR A 385 -21.35 11.78 -14.63
C THR A 385 -22.17 12.75 -13.75
N SER A 386 -23.50 12.76 -13.85
CA SER A 386 -24.34 13.85 -13.32
C SER A 386 -24.59 13.88 -11.79
N GLY A 387 -23.85 13.12 -10.98
CA GLY A 387 -24.08 12.96 -9.53
C GLY A 387 -23.22 13.87 -8.64
N GLN A 388 -22.83 15.07 -9.09
CA GLN A 388 -21.74 15.82 -8.48
C GLN A 388 -22.09 16.67 -7.25
N THR A 389 -21.20 16.62 -6.25
CA THR A 389 -20.71 17.81 -5.53
C THR A 389 -19.24 18.08 -5.93
N SER A 390 -19.05 19.14 -6.72
CA SER A 390 -17.85 19.97 -7.03
C SER A 390 -16.40 19.41 -7.14
N ALA A 391 -16.04 18.24 -6.63
CA ALA A 391 -14.63 17.89 -6.36
C ALA A 391 -14.09 16.66 -7.12
N ASN A 392 -14.92 15.79 -7.70
CA ASN A 392 -14.45 14.48 -8.20
C ASN A 392 -15.04 14.07 -9.57
N GLN A 393 -14.26 13.26 -10.30
CA GLN A 393 -14.67 12.62 -11.55
C GLN A 393 -15.42 11.31 -11.23
N ASN A 394 -16.74 11.24 -11.47
CA ASN A 394 -17.51 10.09 -10.97
C ASN A 394 -17.15 8.73 -11.61
N SER A 395 -16.47 8.73 -12.77
CA SER A 395 -15.98 7.50 -13.40
C SER A 395 -14.87 6.78 -12.61
N SER A 396 -14.22 7.43 -11.62
CA SER A 396 -13.33 6.71 -10.70
C SER A 396 -14.05 5.96 -9.58
N ARG A 397 -15.34 6.24 -9.34
CA ARG A 397 -16.07 5.84 -8.12
C ARG A 397 -17.16 4.81 -8.33
N SER A 398 -17.62 4.60 -9.57
CA SER A 398 -18.52 3.50 -9.92
C SER A 398 -17.92 2.61 -11.01
N HIS A 399 -18.09 1.29 -10.87
CA HIS A 399 -17.77 0.34 -11.93
C HIS A 399 -18.91 0.35 -12.94
N ALA A 400 -18.64 0.68 -14.20
CA ALA A 400 -19.68 0.70 -15.24
C ALA A 400 -19.59 -0.56 -16.10
N VAL A 401 -20.71 -1.28 -16.21
CA VAL A 401 -20.85 -2.55 -16.95
C VAL A 401 -21.81 -2.32 -18.11
N PHE A 402 -21.26 -2.19 -19.31
CA PHE A 402 -22.03 -2.18 -20.55
C PHE A 402 -22.09 -3.61 -21.10
N GLN A 403 -23.26 -4.07 -21.55
CA GLN A 403 -23.41 -5.43 -22.10
C GLN A 403 -23.99 -5.41 -23.50
N ILE A 404 -23.42 -6.22 -24.38
CA ILE A 404 -23.98 -6.57 -25.69
C ILE A 404 -24.45 -8.02 -25.61
N ILE A 405 -25.75 -8.24 -25.81
CA ILE A 405 -26.43 -9.51 -25.59
C ILE A 405 -27.02 -9.99 -26.92
N LEU A 406 -26.65 -11.20 -27.33
CA LEU A 406 -27.23 -11.88 -28.49
C LEU A 406 -28.36 -12.78 -28.00
N ARG A 407 -29.57 -12.59 -28.53
CA ARG A 407 -30.75 -13.42 -28.25
C ARG A 407 -31.30 -14.02 -29.54
N ARG A 408 -31.78 -15.27 -29.50
CA ARG A 408 -32.39 -15.91 -30.67
C ARG A 408 -33.87 -15.54 -30.79
N ARG A 409 -34.27 -15.05 -31.96
CA ARG A 409 -35.66 -14.66 -32.26
C ARG A 409 -36.56 -15.91 -32.23
N GLY A 410 -37.77 -15.78 -31.68
CA GLY A 410 -38.81 -16.82 -31.75
C GLY A 410 -38.80 -17.93 -30.69
N HIS A 411 -37.72 -18.17 -29.94
CA HIS A 411 -37.73 -19.18 -28.88
C HIS A 411 -38.16 -18.60 -27.53
N MET A 412 -39.43 -18.79 -27.17
CA MET A 412 -39.98 -18.51 -25.83
C MET A 412 -41.20 -19.37 -25.50
N LYS A 413 -41.20 -19.92 -24.27
CA LYS A 413 -42.43 -20.11 -23.49
C LYS A 413 -42.41 -19.08 -22.35
N GLY A 414 -43.13 -17.95 -22.50
CA GLY A 414 -43.68 -17.25 -21.32
C GLY A 414 -43.22 -15.82 -20.94
N GLY A 415 -42.26 -15.14 -21.59
CA GLY A 415 -42.01 -13.73 -21.19
C GLY A 415 -40.85 -12.98 -21.85
N ALA A 416 -41.18 -12.02 -22.74
CA ALA A 416 -40.40 -10.85 -23.17
C ALA A 416 -38.86 -10.96 -23.36
N GLY A 417 -38.32 -12.10 -23.77
CA GLY A 417 -36.90 -12.24 -24.11
C GLY A 417 -36.59 -13.57 -24.80
N GLY A 418 -36.15 -13.53 -26.06
CA GLY A 418 -35.71 -14.74 -26.78
C GLY A 418 -34.50 -15.39 -26.11
N GLN A 419 -34.36 -16.72 -26.27
CA GLN A 419 -33.28 -17.52 -25.68
C GLN A 419 -31.91 -16.83 -25.80
N LEU A 420 -31.19 -16.73 -24.68
CA LEU A 420 -29.82 -16.20 -24.65
C LEU A 420 -28.92 -17.06 -25.54
N TYR A 421 -28.19 -16.40 -26.45
CA TYR A 421 -27.24 -17.03 -27.35
C TYR A 421 -25.79 -16.75 -26.92
N GLY A 422 -25.48 -15.50 -26.54
CA GLY A 422 -24.15 -15.10 -26.06
C GLY A 422 -24.18 -13.71 -25.44
N LYS A 423 -23.20 -13.39 -24.58
CA LYS A 423 -23.14 -12.13 -23.81
C LYS A 423 -21.71 -11.60 -23.78
N PHE A 424 -21.51 -10.34 -24.18
CA PHE A 424 -20.24 -9.62 -24.04
C PHE A 424 -20.40 -8.53 -22.98
N SER A 425 -19.67 -8.64 -21.86
CA SER A 425 -19.60 -7.59 -20.84
C SER A 425 -18.35 -6.74 -21.04
N LEU A 426 -18.53 -5.44 -21.21
CA LEU A 426 -17.47 -4.45 -21.40
C LEU A 426 -17.47 -3.50 -20.19
N ILE A 427 -16.38 -3.51 -19.43
CA ILE A 427 -16.36 -2.97 -18.06
C ILE A 427 -15.29 -1.90 -17.88
N ASP A 428 -15.70 -0.73 -17.38
CA ASP A 428 -14.82 0.34 -16.92
C ASP A 428 -14.85 0.34 -15.38
N LEU A 429 -13.84 -0.26 -14.75
CA LEU A 429 -13.76 -0.38 -13.30
C LEU A 429 -13.47 0.98 -12.64
N ALA A 430 -13.74 1.07 -11.35
CA ALA A 430 -13.31 2.15 -10.47
C ALA A 430 -11.76 2.24 -10.35
N GLY A 431 -11.26 3.29 -9.72
CA GLY A 431 -9.83 3.46 -9.40
C GLY A 431 -9.31 2.45 -8.36
N ASN A 432 -8.02 2.10 -8.42
CA ASN A 432 -7.34 1.24 -7.43
C ASN A 432 -6.37 2.02 -6.51
N GLU A 433 -6.52 3.35 -6.44
CA GLU A 433 -5.84 4.22 -5.47
C GLU A 433 -6.17 3.87 -4.00
N ARG A 434 -5.28 4.28 -3.09
CA ARG A 434 -5.30 3.89 -1.67
C ARG A 434 -6.18 4.83 -0.85
N GLY A 435 -6.67 4.32 0.28
CA GLY A 435 -7.37 5.13 1.29
C GLY A 435 -6.52 6.28 1.86
N ALA A 436 -5.19 6.16 1.84
CA ALA A 436 -4.27 7.23 2.23
C ALA A 436 -4.46 8.49 1.37
N ASP A 437 -4.62 8.31 0.05
CA ASP A 437 -4.75 9.37 -0.96
C ASP A 437 -6.06 10.16 -0.81
N THR A 438 -7.02 9.59 -0.06
CA THR A 438 -8.35 10.15 0.22
C THR A 438 -8.56 10.46 1.71
N SER A 439 -7.52 10.40 2.53
CA SER A 439 -7.58 10.63 4.00
C SER A 439 -8.25 11.96 4.39
N ASN A 440 -7.93 13.05 3.70
CA ASN A 440 -8.50 14.40 3.93
C ASN A 440 -9.88 14.64 3.28
N SER A 441 -10.55 13.61 2.76
CA SER A 441 -11.87 13.74 2.10
C SER A 441 -13.05 13.47 3.04
N ASP A 442 -14.26 13.89 2.65
CA ASP A 442 -15.50 13.70 3.41
C ASP A 442 -15.80 12.23 3.75
N ARG A 443 -16.56 11.97 4.85
CA ARG A 443 -16.98 10.61 5.27
C ARG A 443 -17.54 9.80 4.10
N GLN A 444 -18.36 10.45 3.26
CA GLN A 444 -18.97 9.84 2.07
C GLN A 444 -17.93 9.36 1.03
N THR A 445 -16.91 10.19 0.72
CA THR A 445 -15.81 9.75 -0.16
C THR A 445 -15.02 8.60 0.44
N ARG A 446 -14.74 8.61 1.75
CA ARG A 446 -13.97 7.54 2.40
C ARG A 446 -14.73 6.20 2.38
N LEU A 447 -16.06 6.24 2.55
CA LEU A 447 -16.93 5.06 2.41
C LEU A 447 -16.98 4.53 0.97
N GLU A 448 -17.02 5.40 -0.04
CA GLU A 448 -16.89 5.00 -1.45
C GLU A 448 -15.53 4.33 -1.71
N GLY A 449 -14.43 4.95 -1.28
CA GLY A 449 -13.07 4.41 -1.42
C GLY A 449 -12.88 3.05 -0.75
N ALA A 450 -13.52 2.82 0.40
CA ALA A 450 -13.52 1.53 1.09
C ALA A 450 -14.27 0.44 0.29
N GLU A 451 -15.48 0.71 -0.18
CA GLU A 451 -16.26 -0.27 -0.97
C GLU A 451 -15.64 -0.54 -2.35
N ILE A 452 -15.01 0.47 -2.97
CA ILE A 452 -14.20 0.28 -4.19
C ILE A 452 -13.06 -0.69 -3.92
N ASN A 453 -12.22 -0.42 -2.91
CA ASN A 453 -11.10 -1.29 -2.57
C ASN A 453 -11.55 -2.70 -2.17
N LYS A 454 -12.64 -2.84 -1.42
CA LYS A 454 -13.28 -4.13 -1.08
C LYS A 454 -13.72 -4.91 -2.32
N SER A 455 -14.33 -4.25 -3.31
CA SER A 455 -14.76 -4.90 -4.55
C SER A 455 -13.59 -5.34 -5.45
N LEU A 456 -12.50 -4.57 -5.49
CA LEU A 456 -11.28 -4.92 -6.22
C LEU A 456 -10.46 -6.00 -5.50
N LEU A 457 -10.43 -5.99 -4.16
CA LEU A 457 -9.85 -7.06 -3.35
C LEU A 457 -10.64 -8.37 -3.51
N ALA A 458 -11.97 -8.31 -3.49
CA ALA A 458 -12.81 -9.48 -3.78
C ALA A 458 -12.51 -10.06 -5.18
N LEU A 459 -12.34 -9.20 -6.20
CA LEU A 459 -11.97 -9.64 -7.55
C LEU A 459 -10.58 -10.30 -7.58
N LYS A 460 -9.60 -9.72 -6.86
CA LYS A 460 -8.26 -10.32 -6.68
C LYS A 460 -8.32 -11.69 -6.00
N GLU A 461 -9.12 -11.85 -4.97
CA GLU A 461 -9.22 -13.11 -4.24
C GLU A 461 -10.01 -14.18 -5.01
N CYS A 462 -11.01 -13.80 -5.82
CA CYS A 462 -11.65 -14.72 -6.77
C CYS A 462 -10.66 -15.24 -7.80
N ILE A 463 -9.85 -14.35 -8.39
CA ILE A 463 -8.78 -14.68 -9.34
C ILE A 463 -7.73 -15.60 -8.67
N ARG A 464 -7.23 -15.24 -7.49
CA ARG A 464 -6.26 -16.06 -6.74
C ARG A 464 -6.81 -17.45 -6.39
N ALA A 465 -8.10 -17.56 -6.07
CA ALA A 465 -8.74 -18.83 -5.76
C ALA A 465 -8.92 -19.72 -7.00
N LEU A 466 -9.27 -19.13 -8.16
CA LEU A 466 -9.32 -19.84 -9.45
C LEU A 466 -7.96 -20.46 -9.80
N GLY A 467 -6.87 -19.70 -9.68
CA GLY A 467 -5.52 -20.17 -10.04
C GLY A 467 -5.03 -21.35 -9.22
N ARG A 468 -5.47 -21.43 -7.96
CA ARG A 468 -5.18 -22.54 -7.04
C ARG A 468 -6.18 -23.69 -7.11
N ASN A 469 -7.11 -23.68 -8.08
CA ASN A 469 -8.24 -24.61 -8.19
C ASN A 469 -9.04 -24.76 -6.88
N GLY A 470 -9.19 -23.67 -6.10
CA GLY A 470 -9.75 -23.72 -4.75
C GLY A 470 -11.23 -24.15 -4.73
N ALA A 471 -11.57 -25.15 -3.91
CA ALA A 471 -12.90 -25.76 -3.86
C ALA A 471 -14.06 -24.79 -3.51
N HIS A 472 -13.75 -23.66 -2.87
CA HIS A 472 -14.70 -22.57 -2.65
C HIS A 472 -14.17 -21.25 -3.22
N LEU A 473 -14.86 -20.73 -4.23
CA LEU A 473 -14.50 -19.49 -4.92
C LEU A 473 -15.33 -18.31 -4.36
N PRO A 474 -14.71 -17.26 -3.79
CA PRO A 474 -15.38 -16.26 -2.95
C PRO A 474 -16.22 -15.21 -3.71
N PHE A 475 -16.86 -15.57 -4.82
CA PHE A 475 -17.60 -14.63 -5.69
C PHE A 475 -18.68 -13.82 -4.96
N ARG A 476 -19.24 -14.32 -3.86
CA ARG A 476 -20.24 -13.60 -3.06
C ARG A 476 -19.67 -12.39 -2.29
N ALA A 477 -18.35 -12.24 -2.15
CA ALA A 477 -17.72 -11.18 -1.35
C ALA A 477 -17.98 -9.73 -1.82
N SER A 478 -18.34 -9.51 -3.09
CA SER A 478 -18.75 -8.19 -3.59
C SER A 478 -19.84 -8.29 -4.68
N LYS A 479 -20.57 -7.20 -4.95
CA LYS A 479 -21.54 -7.18 -6.05
C LYS A 479 -20.87 -7.20 -7.44
N LEU A 480 -19.64 -6.70 -7.56
CA LEU A 480 -18.84 -6.82 -8.80
C LEU A 480 -18.52 -8.29 -9.10
N THR A 481 -18.00 -9.03 -8.12
CA THR A 481 -17.66 -10.46 -8.27
C THR A 481 -18.89 -11.34 -8.44
N GLN A 482 -20.02 -11.02 -7.80
CA GLN A 482 -21.29 -11.72 -8.07
C GLN A 482 -21.70 -11.58 -9.54
N VAL A 483 -21.75 -10.35 -10.07
CA VAL A 483 -22.11 -10.09 -11.49
C VAL A 483 -21.12 -10.72 -12.47
N LEU A 484 -19.85 -10.87 -12.07
CA LEU A 484 -18.80 -11.47 -12.90
C LEU A 484 -18.70 -13.00 -12.81
N LYS A 485 -19.42 -13.67 -11.89
CA LYS A 485 -19.31 -15.13 -11.64
C LYS A 485 -19.37 -15.95 -12.94
N ASP A 486 -20.42 -15.75 -13.73
CA ASP A 486 -20.62 -16.45 -15.02
C ASP A 486 -19.44 -16.30 -16.00
N SER A 487 -18.68 -15.20 -15.91
CA SER A 487 -17.63 -14.82 -16.86
C SER A 487 -16.25 -15.40 -16.55
N PHE A 488 -16.11 -16.04 -15.38
CA PHE A 488 -14.88 -16.72 -14.94
C PHE A 488 -15.06 -18.22 -14.74
N ILE A 489 -16.28 -18.71 -14.49
CA ILE A 489 -16.56 -20.16 -14.28
C ILE A 489 -17.13 -20.82 -15.55
N GLY A 490 -17.72 -20.07 -16.48
CA GLY A 490 -18.40 -20.64 -17.65
C GLY A 490 -17.46 -21.43 -18.56
N GLU A 491 -17.85 -22.66 -18.92
CA GLU A 491 -17.04 -23.58 -19.75
C GLU A 491 -16.63 -22.95 -21.10
N ASN A 492 -17.55 -22.21 -21.73
CA ASN A 492 -17.32 -21.44 -22.95
C ASN A 492 -17.19 -19.93 -22.63
N SER A 493 -16.38 -19.58 -21.63
CA SER A 493 -16.06 -18.18 -21.30
C SER A 493 -14.63 -17.80 -21.68
N LYS A 494 -14.45 -16.56 -22.13
CA LYS A 494 -13.14 -15.93 -22.37
C LYS A 494 -13.12 -14.51 -21.83
N THR A 495 -12.01 -14.15 -21.20
CA THR A 495 -11.88 -12.89 -20.46
C THR A 495 -10.59 -12.15 -20.82
N CYS A 496 -10.68 -10.84 -21.08
CA CYS A 496 -9.53 -9.96 -21.31
C CYS A 496 -9.43 -8.88 -20.22
N MET A 497 -8.25 -8.74 -19.64
CA MET A 497 -7.88 -7.66 -18.72
C MET A 497 -7.02 -6.63 -19.44
N ILE A 498 -7.42 -5.36 -19.40
CA ILE A 498 -6.62 -4.22 -19.86
C ILE A 498 -6.14 -3.43 -18.64
N ALA A 499 -4.93 -3.73 -18.18
CA ALA A 499 -4.27 -3.00 -17.11
C ALA A 499 -3.71 -1.68 -17.64
N THR A 500 -4.23 -0.55 -17.18
CA THR A 500 -3.83 0.79 -17.63
C THR A 500 -2.91 1.44 -16.60
N VAL A 501 -1.76 1.98 -17.05
CA VAL A 501 -0.72 2.53 -16.16
C VAL A 501 -0.37 3.99 -16.49
N SER A 502 -0.14 4.78 -15.45
CA SER A 502 0.34 6.16 -15.57
C SER A 502 1.88 6.18 -15.63
N PRO A 503 2.50 6.89 -16.59
CA PRO A 503 3.96 6.90 -16.76
C PRO A 503 4.72 7.77 -15.74
N GLY A 504 4.06 8.77 -15.15
CA GLY A 504 4.71 9.75 -14.28
C GLY A 504 5.28 9.13 -12.99
N MET A 505 6.48 9.55 -12.60
CA MET A 505 7.18 9.10 -11.38
C MET A 505 6.30 9.14 -10.12
N ASN A 506 5.45 10.16 -9.96
CA ASN A 506 4.52 10.27 -8.82
C ASN A 506 3.48 9.15 -8.76
N CYS A 507 3.23 8.48 -9.89
CA CYS A 507 2.34 7.33 -10.02
C CYS A 507 3.07 5.98 -9.93
N CYS A 508 4.39 5.95 -9.75
CA CYS A 508 5.21 4.73 -9.85
C CYS A 508 4.68 3.59 -8.98
N GLU A 509 4.33 3.87 -7.71
CA GLU A 509 3.79 2.85 -6.81
C GLU A 509 2.41 2.33 -7.25
N HIS A 510 1.50 3.18 -7.73
CA HIS A 510 0.17 2.77 -8.21
C HIS A 510 0.28 1.94 -9.50
N SER A 511 1.15 2.34 -10.42
CA SER A 511 1.47 1.58 -11.63
C SER A 511 2.10 0.24 -11.29
N LEU A 512 3.07 0.19 -10.37
CA LEU A 512 3.72 -1.05 -9.91
C LEU A 512 2.73 -2.02 -9.22
N ASN A 513 1.82 -1.52 -8.37
CA ASN A 513 0.74 -2.33 -7.80
C ASN A 513 -0.23 -2.85 -8.89
N THR A 514 -0.49 -2.04 -9.93
CA THR A 514 -1.33 -2.41 -11.07
C THR A 514 -0.69 -3.52 -11.92
N LEU A 515 0.61 -3.43 -12.19
CA LEU A 515 1.40 -4.44 -12.92
C LEU A 515 1.48 -5.75 -12.13
N ARG A 516 1.86 -5.69 -10.84
CA ARG A 516 1.89 -6.87 -9.94
C ARG A 516 0.53 -7.55 -9.79
N TYR A 517 -0.57 -6.83 -9.92
CA TYR A 517 -1.90 -7.45 -9.94
C TYR A 517 -2.19 -8.16 -11.27
N ALA A 518 -1.95 -7.49 -12.41
CA ALA A 518 -2.15 -8.07 -13.74
C ALA A 518 -1.30 -9.35 -13.94
N ASP A 519 -0.06 -9.35 -13.46
CA ASP A 519 0.87 -10.48 -13.48
C ASP A 519 0.24 -11.74 -12.83
N ARG A 520 -0.37 -11.56 -11.65
CA ARG A 520 -1.14 -12.60 -10.93
C ARG A 520 -2.46 -13.00 -11.59
N VAL A 521 -2.97 -12.24 -12.57
CA VAL A 521 -4.08 -12.67 -13.43
C VAL A 521 -3.57 -13.54 -14.58
N LYS A 522 -2.34 -13.33 -15.05
CA LYS A 522 -1.73 -14.14 -16.12
C LYS A 522 -1.33 -15.54 -15.64
N GLU A 523 -0.99 -15.69 -14.36
CA GLU A 523 -0.81 -17.01 -13.72
C GLU A 523 -2.01 -17.96 -13.85
N LEU A 524 -3.21 -17.44 -14.20
CA LEU A 524 -4.42 -18.25 -14.40
C LEU A 524 -4.50 -18.96 -15.75
N GLY A 525 -3.70 -18.56 -16.75
CA GLY A 525 -3.79 -19.08 -18.11
C GLY A 525 -3.54 -20.60 -18.14
N PRO A 526 -4.42 -21.41 -18.78
CA PRO A 526 -4.25 -22.87 -18.81
C PRO A 526 -2.94 -23.30 -19.49
N ASP A 527 -2.44 -22.50 -20.44
CA ASP A 527 -1.23 -22.76 -21.22
C ASP A 527 0.05 -22.71 -20.38
N ASN A 528 0.06 -21.92 -19.30
CA ASN A 528 1.21 -21.83 -18.38
C ASN A 528 1.44 -23.14 -17.59
N LYS A 529 0.48 -24.07 -17.56
CA LYS A 529 0.59 -25.35 -16.84
C LYS A 529 1.50 -26.39 -17.53
N LYS A 530 2.22 -25.99 -18.59
CA LYS A 530 3.20 -26.81 -19.32
C LYS A 530 4.57 -26.14 -19.54
N GLY A 531 4.77 -24.91 -19.07
CA GLY A 531 6.03 -24.16 -19.24
C GLY A 531 6.90 -24.18 -17.98
N GLY A 532 7.33 -25.38 -17.56
CA GLY A 532 8.14 -25.59 -16.35
C GLY A 532 9.65 -25.48 -16.54
N GLU A 533 10.11 -24.73 -17.55
CA GLU A 533 11.51 -24.58 -17.97
C GLU A 533 11.79 -23.11 -18.37
N ASP A 534 13.07 -22.72 -18.40
CA ASP A 534 13.60 -21.40 -18.78
C ASP A 534 13.17 -20.16 -17.96
N TYR A 535 13.50 -20.19 -16.66
CA TYR A 535 13.96 -18.98 -15.95
C TYR A 535 15.47 -19.08 -15.71
N ILE A 536 16.27 -18.50 -16.61
CA ILE A 536 17.74 -18.45 -16.47
C ILE A 536 18.10 -17.40 -15.41
N ALA A 537 18.41 -17.87 -14.20
CA ALA A 537 19.19 -17.10 -13.24
C ALA A 537 20.67 -17.18 -13.62
N PHE A 538 21.29 -16.03 -13.93
CA PHE A 538 22.74 -15.93 -14.00
C PHE A 538 23.28 -15.67 -12.59
N ASP A 539 24.00 -16.64 -12.04
CA ASP A 539 24.98 -16.45 -10.98
C ASP A 539 26.18 -17.37 -11.25
N ASP A 540 27.35 -16.99 -10.75
CA ASP A 540 28.65 -17.54 -11.16
C ASP A 540 29.32 -18.38 -10.05
N THR A 541 30.29 -19.23 -10.44
CA THR A 541 31.17 -20.07 -9.57
C THR A 541 30.60 -21.41 -9.02
N PRO A 542 31.45 -22.44 -8.74
CA PRO A 542 31.07 -23.84 -9.00
C PRO A 542 31.22 -24.88 -7.84
N ASP A 543 30.72 -26.09 -8.13
CA ASP A 543 31.11 -27.43 -7.64
C ASP A 543 31.12 -27.79 -6.14
N VAL A 544 30.09 -28.55 -5.72
CA VAL A 544 30.27 -29.79 -4.91
C VAL A 544 29.29 -30.87 -5.42
N VAL A 545 29.76 -32.13 -5.49
CA VAL A 545 29.03 -33.28 -6.06
C VAL A 545 27.99 -33.88 -5.09
N SER A 546 26.83 -34.30 -5.62
CA SER A 546 25.78 -35.04 -4.90
C SER A 546 25.75 -36.55 -5.25
N PRO A 547 25.53 -37.46 -4.27
CA PRO A 547 25.11 -38.85 -4.50
C PRO A 547 23.57 -39.01 -4.49
N THR A 548 23.07 -40.14 -4.98
CA THR A 548 21.67 -40.34 -5.39
C THR A 548 20.91 -41.39 -4.52
N LEU A 549 19.57 -41.42 -4.64
CA LEU A 549 18.61 -42.45 -4.16
C LEU A 549 18.21 -42.36 -2.65
N SER A 550 16.98 -42.68 -2.21
CA SER A 550 15.75 -43.10 -2.92
C SER A 550 14.45 -42.80 -2.13
N SER A 551 13.39 -42.43 -2.86
CA SER A 551 11.95 -42.69 -2.58
C SER A 551 11.34 -42.57 -1.17
N GLY A 552 10.43 -41.60 -1.00
CA GLY A 552 9.10 -41.88 -0.43
C GLY A 552 8.69 -41.20 0.88
N ASP A 553 8.20 -39.95 0.82
CA ASP A 553 7.13 -39.43 1.70
C ASP A 553 6.55 -38.10 1.18
N PRO A 554 5.24 -37.79 1.37
CA PRO A 554 4.59 -36.60 0.79
C PRO A 554 4.69 -35.34 1.68
N ALA A 555 5.81 -35.15 2.39
CA ALA A 555 5.96 -34.11 3.42
C ALA A 555 6.95 -32.97 3.05
N ALA A 556 7.61 -33.03 1.89
CA ALA A 556 8.72 -32.14 1.53
C ALA A 556 8.44 -31.29 0.27
N SER A 557 7.76 -30.14 0.44
CA SER A 557 7.58 -29.14 -0.62
C SER A 557 7.55 -27.67 -0.13
N ASN A 558 7.98 -27.41 1.11
CA ASN A 558 8.00 -26.07 1.73
C ASN A 558 9.39 -25.40 1.72
N ALA A 559 10.19 -25.59 0.66
CA ALA A 559 11.51 -24.94 0.54
C ALA A 559 11.39 -23.41 0.33
N ASP A 560 10.58 -22.99 -0.65
CA ASP A 560 10.48 -21.57 -1.03
C ASP A 560 9.71 -20.71 0.00
N LEU A 561 8.87 -21.33 0.83
CA LEU A 561 8.17 -20.63 1.91
C LEU A 561 9.15 -20.19 3.01
N ALA A 562 10.24 -20.93 3.22
CA ALA A 562 11.28 -20.56 4.19
C ALA A 562 12.02 -19.28 3.80
N LEU A 563 12.22 -19.02 2.49
CA LEU A 563 13.00 -17.87 2.01
C LEU A 563 12.26 -16.51 2.12
N LEU A 564 10.93 -16.52 2.23
CA LEU A 564 10.14 -15.31 2.45
C LEU A 564 9.96 -14.98 3.95
N CYS A 565 9.93 -16.00 4.81
CA CYS A 565 9.77 -15.82 6.26
C CYS A 565 11.02 -15.27 6.97
N THR A 566 12.20 -15.27 6.34
CA THR A 566 13.44 -14.72 6.92
C THR A 566 13.54 -13.19 6.90
N HIS A 567 12.60 -12.47 6.29
CA HIS A 567 12.58 -10.99 6.26
C HIS A 567 11.32 -10.33 6.82
N SER A 568 10.37 -11.11 7.33
CA SER A 568 9.34 -10.64 8.28
C SER A 568 8.84 -11.85 9.08
N GLY A 569 9.25 -11.93 10.34
CA GLY A 569 8.83 -13.02 11.22
C GLY A 569 7.40 -12.83 11.69
N SER A 570 6.49 -13.67 11.18
CA SER A 570 5.15 -13.88 11.72
C SER A 570 4.67 -15.27 11.30
N GLY A 571 4.45 -16.19 12.25
CA GLY A 571 4.03 -17.57 11.96
C GLY A 571 2.56 -17.70 11.56
N GLU A 572 2.14 -18.86 11.04
CA GLU A 572 0.72 -19.10 10.67
C GLU A 572 -0.25 -18.92 11.86
N ALA A 573 0.22 -19.11 13.10
CA ALA A 573 -0.53 -18.82 14.32
C ALA A 573 -0.93 -17.34 14.45
N GLU A 574 0.00 -16.40 14.20
CA GLU A 574 -0.25 -14.96 14.27
C GLU A 574 -1.27 -14.50 13.23
N GLN A 575 -1.39 -15.22 12.10
CA GLN A 575 -2.33 -14.87 11.04
C GLN A 575 -3.79 -15.18 11.45
N ASN A 576 -4.02 -16.21 12.28
CA ASN A 576 -5.31 -16.46 12.94
C ASN A 576 -5.58 -15.47 14.07
N GLU A 577 -4.58 -15.15 14.91
CA GLU A 577 -4.74 -14.13 15.97
C GLU A 577 -5.05 -12.75 15.39
N LEU A 578 -4.39 -12.35 14.31
CA LEU A 578 -4.64 -11.08 13.62
C LEU A 578 -6.05 -11.03 13.00
N TYR A 579 -6.57 -12.15 12.49
CA TYR A 579 -7.94 -12.23 11.98
C TYR A 579 -8.96 -12.10 13.11
N THR A 580 -8.75 -12.81 14.22
CA THR A 580 -9.57 -12.76 15.44
C THR A 580 -9.54 -11.37 16.08
N PHE A 581 -8.37 -10.71 16.08
CA PHE A 581 -8.20 -9.34 16.54
C PHE A 581 -8.94 -8.34 15.64
N HIS A 582 -8.87 -8.49 14.32
CA HIS A 582 -9.64 -7.66 13.38
C HIS A 582 -11.15 -7.82 13.57
N GLU A 583 -11.63 -9.04 13.83
CA GLU A 583 -13.04 -9.29 14.15
C GLU A 583 -13.44 -8.61 15.48
N ALA A 584 -12.64 -8.78 16.54
CA ALA A 584 -12.89 -8.12 17.83
C ALA A 584 -12.86 -6.59 17.74
N VAL A 585 -11.97 -6.00 16.94
CA VAL A 585 -11.93 -4.55 16.66
C VAL A 585 -13.17 -4.11 15.87
N SER A 586 -13.64 -4.89 14.89
CA SER A 586 -14.88 -4.59 14.18
C SER A 586 -16.09 -4.60 15.12
N GLN A 587 -16.23 -5.64 15.94
CA GLN A 587 -17.33 -5.74 16.93
C GLN A 587 -17.31 -4.60 17.96
N LEU A 588 -16.11 -4.13 18.37
CA LEU A 588 -15.98 -2.95 19.24
C LEU A 588 -16.35 -1.65 18.53
N GLN A 589 -16.04 -1.50 17.23
CA GLN A 589 -16.44 -0.34 16.43
C GLN A 589 -17.95 -0.30 16.17
N ASP A 590 -18.56 -1.45 15.83
CA ASP A 590 -20.00 -1.60 15.66
C ASP A 590 -20.75 -1.29 16.98
N ALA A 591 -20.18 -1.66 18.14
CA ALA A 591 -20.70 -1.32 19.45
C ALA A 591 -20.51 0.16 19.83
N GLU A 592 -19.42 0.81 19.41
CA GLU A 592 -19.21 2.25 19.59
C GLU A 592 -20.21 3.07 18.74
N GLU A 593 -20.42 2.72 17.47
CA GLU A 593 -21.45 3.39 16.64
C GLU A 593 -22.85 3.20 17.24
N GLN A 594 -23.19 2.01 17.74
CA GLN A 594 -24.47 1.75 18.44
C GLN A 594 -24.62 2.59 19.73
N LEU A 595 -23.60 2.68 20.59
CA LEU A 595 -23.67 3.54 21.78
C LEU A 595 -23.88 5.01 21.40
N VAL A 596 -23.18 5.50 20.37
CA VAL A 596 -23.30 6.89 19.91
C VAL A 596 -24.68 7.17 19.31
N GLU A 597 -25.28 6.22 18.60
CA GLU A 597 -26.64 6.34 18.07
C GLU A 597 -27.71 6.29 19.17
N CYS A 598 -27.60 5.34 20.12
CA CYS A 598 -28.45 5.30 21.32
C CYS A 598 -28.33 6.57 22.17
N HIS A 599 -27.13 7.14 22.32
CA HIS A 599 -26.91 8.39 23.06
C HIS A 599 -27.58 9.58 22.37
N LYS A 600 -27.48 9.72 21.04
CA LYS A 600 -28.19 10.76 20.28
C LYS A 600 -29.71 10.64 20.45
N LYS A 601 -30.26 9.44 20.26
CA LYS A 601 -31.68 9.16 20.45
C LYS A 601 -32.15 9.50 21.86
N SER A 602 -31.36 9.17 22.89
CA SER A 602 -31.64 9.54 24.28
C SER A 602 -31.63 11.06 24.51
N VAL A 603 -30.75 11.82 23.83
CA VAL A 603 -30.71 13.29 23.91
C VAL A 603 -31.92 13.91 23.20
N GLU A 604 -32.32 13.40 22.04
CA GLU A 604 -33.52 13.84 21.32
C GLU A 604 -34.80 13.56 22.12
N GLU A 605 -34.92 12.36 22.73
CA GLU A 605 -36.02 12.02 23.63
C GLU A 605 -36.03 12.87 24.91
N THR A 606 -34.86 13.15 25.49
CA THR A 606 -34.78 14.06 26.66
C THR A 606 -35.20 15.48 26.30
N LYS A 607 -34.92 15.97 25.08
CA LYS A 607 -35.43 17.28 24.61
C LYS A 607 -36.95 17.27 24.47
N ALA A 608 -37.54 16.22 23.89
CA ALA A 608 -38.99 16.09 23.80
C ALA A 608 -39.68 15.97 25.19
N LEU A 609 -39.02 15.36 26.18
CA LEU A 609 -39.50 15.31 27.56
C LEU A 609 -39.32 16.62 28.33
N LEU A 610 -38.32 17.44 27.99
CA LEU A 610 -38.19 18.81 28.49
C LEU A 610 -39.29 19.72 27.93
N GLU A 611 -39.58 19.64 26.63
CA GLU A 611 -40.69 20.39 26.03
C GLU A 611 -42.04 20.01 26.65
N GLN A 612 -42.25 18.75 27.05
CA GLN A 612 -43.44 18.29 27.78
C GLN A 612 -43.48 18.79 29.23
N GLU A 613 -42.34 18.99 29.87
CA GLU A 613 -42.19 19.49 31.24
C GLU A 613 -42.40 21.00 31.31
N GLU A 614 -41.86 21.77 30.35
CA GLU A 614 -42.18 23.19 30.13
C GLU A 614 -43.69 23.37 29.88
N ASN A 615 -44.27 22.59 28.95
CA ASN A 615 -45.72 22.57 28.69
C ASN A 615 -46.57 22.08 29.89
N LEU A 616 -45.97 21.53 30.95
CA LEU A 616 -46.67 21.14 32.18
C LEU A 616 -46.54 22.24 33.26
N LEU A 617 -45.39 22.91 33.32
CA LEU A 617 -45.15 24.09 34.17
C LEU A 617 -45.99 25.29 33.75
N ASP A 618 -46.11 25.57 32.46
CA ASP A 618 -46.96 26.64 31.89
C ASP A 618 -48.45 26.52 32.28
N LYS A 619 -48.87 25.35 32.79
CA LYS A 619 -50.24 25.07 33.23
C LYS A 619 -50.45 25.17 34.73
N VAL A 620 -49.39 25.41 35.52
CA VAL A 620 -49.47 25.62 36.98
C VAL A 620 -49.93 27.05 37.30
N ASP A 621 -49.68 28.01 36.40
CA ASP A 621 -50.12 29.40 36.52
C ASP A 621 -51.61 29.61 36.14
N ASP A 622 -52.33 28.55 35.76
CA ASP A 622 -53.78 28.60 35.46
C ASP A 622 -54.62 28.33 36.71
N VAL A 623 -55.74 29.05 36.85
CA VAL A 623 -56.52 29.13 38.10
C VAL A 623 -57.28 27.83 38.39
N ASP A 624 -57.64 27.08 37.35
CA ASP A 624 -58.34 25.79 37.44
C ASP A 624 -57.37 24.57 37.39
N SER A 625 -56.08 24.76 37.68
CA SER A 625 -55.06 23.70 37.58
C SER A 625 -55.25 22.55 38.58
N ASP A 626 -55.66 21.39 38.07
CA ASP A 626 -55.73 20.11 38.79
C ASP A 626 -54.32 19.62 39.22
N LEU A 627 -54.01 19.84 40.50
CA LEU A 627 -52.73 19.50 41.11
C LEU A 627 -52.47 17.98 41.15
N GLU A 628 -53.52 17.15 41.23
CA GLU A 628 -53.37 15.69 41.23
C GLU A 628 -52.98 15.20 39.83
N GLN A 629 -53.63 15.73 38.80
CA GLN A 629 -53.28 15.46 37.40
C GLN A 629 -51.89 16.00 37.01
N TYR A 630 -51.47 17.14 37.57
CA TYR A 630 -50.10 17.64 37.44
C TYR A 630 -49.08 16.63 38.00
N VAL A 631 -49.26 16.19 39.25
CA VAL A 631 -48.36 15.22 39.91
C VAL A 631 -48.33 13.89 39.15
N GLN A 632 -49.48 13.37 38.71
CA GLN A 632 -49.55 12.12 37.94
C GLN A 632 -48.79 12.23 36.60
N ARG A 633 -48.89 13.37 35.87
CA ARG A 633 -48.11 13.57 34.63
C ARG A 633 -46.63 13.73 34.88
N LEU A 634 -46.24 14.44 35.95
CA LEU A 634 -44.84 14.63 36.31
C LEU A 634 -44.15 13.31 36.65
N ASP A 635 -44.80 12.42 37.42
CA ASP A 635 -44.27 11.09 37.74
C ASP A 635 -44.04 10.23 36.47
N VAL A 636 -44.96 10.28 35.50
CA VAL A 636 -44.79 9.60 34.20
C VAL A 636 -43.57 10.13 33.44
N ILE A 637 -43.37 11.45 33.38
CA ILE A 637 -42.21 12.08 32.72
C ILE A 637 -40.91 11.70 33.44
N LEU A 638 -40.88 11.78 34.77
CA LEU A 638 -39.71 11.42 35.59
C LEU A 638 -39.33 9.95 35.43
N LYS A 639 -40.32 9.05 35.40
CA LYS A 639 -40.12 7.61 35.18
C LYS A 639 -39.51 7.33 33.80
N GLN A 640 -40.03 7.94 32.74
CA GLN A 640 -39.47 7.81 31.39
C GLN A 640 -38.02 8.33 31.29
N LYS A 641 -37.70 9.45 31.97
CA LYS A 641 -36.32 9.94 32.09
C LYS A 641 -35.42 8.91 32.80
N ILE A 642 -35.87 8.33 33.92
CA ILE A 642 -35.13 7.31 34.70
C ILE A 642 -34.85 6.05 33.87
N ASP A 643 -35.85 5.53 33.15
CA ASP A 643 -35.69 4.33 32.32
C ASP A 643 -34.68 4.57 31.18
N ASN A 644 -34.75 5.73 30.50
CA ASN A 644 -33.82 6.11 29.45
C ASN A 644 -32.37 6.25 29.95
N PHE A 645 -32.14 6.94 31.07
CA PHE A 645 -30.80 7.05 31.65
C PHE A 645 -30.28 5.69 32.15
N THR A 646 -31.15 4.81 32.65
CA THR A 646 -30.78 3.47 33.12
C THR A 646 -30.34 2.58 31.96
N ASN A 647 -31.05 2.60 30.83
CA ASN A 647 -30.69 1.88 29.62
C ASN A 647 -29.34 2.35 29.06
N LEU A 648 -29.17 3.67 28.89
CA LEU A 648 -27.92 4.29 28.41
C LEU A 648 -26.71 3.93 29.31
N ARG A 649 -26.91 3.94 30.64
CA ARG A 649 -25.90 3.51 31.63
C ARG A 649 -25.57 2.02 31.52
N GLY A 650 -26.56 1.18 31.21
CA GLY A 650 -26.37 -0.25 30.97
C GLY A 650 -25.43 -0.54 29.79
N ILE A 651 -25.68 0.09 28.64
CA ILE A 651 -24.84 -0.05 27.43
C ILE A 651 -23.41 0.45 27.71
N HIS A 652 -23.27 1.60 28.36
CA HIS A 652 -21.96 2.15 28.75
C HIS A 652 -21.17 1.19 29.68
N ILE A 653 -21.83 0.57 30.67
CA ILE A 653 -21.20 -0.42 31.55
C ILE A 653 -20.81 -1.70 30.78
N TRP A 654 -21.62 -2.14 29.81
CA TRP A 654 -21.30 -3.31 28.99
C TRP A 654 -20.05 -3.07 28.13
N ILE A 655 -19.96 -1.92 27.44
CA ILE A 655 -18.77 -1.55 26.64
C ILE A 655 -17.53 -1.41 27.54
N GLY A 656 -17.66 -0.78 28.71
CA GLY A 656 -16.58 -0.70 29.69
C GLY A 656 -16.04 -2.07 30.13
N LYS A 657 -16.92 -3.07 30.28
CA LYS A 657 -16.53 -4.46 30.56
C LYS A 657 -15.82 -5.12 29.37
N GLN A 658 -16.31 -4.93 28.14
CA GLN A 658 -15.67 -5.50 26.94
C GLN A 658 -14.27 -4.94 26.70
N ILE A 659 -14.07 -3.62 26.88
CA ILE A 659 -12.74 -3.00 26.80
C ILE A 659 -11.81 -3.59 27.88
N SER A 660 -12.29 -3.74 29.12
CA SER A 660 -11.50 -4.30 30.22
C SER A 660 -11.14 -5.78 30.03
N TYR A 661 -12.03 -6.57 29.43
CA TYR A 661 -11.81 -8.00 29.17
C TYR A 661 -10.70 -8.21 28.12
N ASN A 662 -10.81 -7.50 27.00
CA ASN A 662 -9.80 -7.54 25.93
C ASN A 662 -8.43 -7.03 26.41
N PHE A 663 -8.37 -5.96 27.22
CA PHE A 663 -7.12 -5.48 27.83
C PHE A 663 -6.50 -6.43 28.86
N THR A 664 -7.28 -7.38 29.40
CA THR A 664 -6.77 -8.37 30.36
C THR A 664 -6.19 -9.58 29.62
N CYS A 665 -6.80 -10.00 28.50
CA CYS A 665 -6.30 -11.10 27.67
C CYS A 665 -4.84 -10.85 27.19
N VAL A 666 -4.55 -9.63 26.73
CA VAL A 666 -3.22 -9.18 26.26
C VAL A 666 -2.13 -9.24 27.35
N LYS A 667 -2.49 -9.39 28.64
CA LYS A 667 -1.52 -9.53 29.75
C LYS A 667 -1.24 -10.97 30.17
N CYS A 668 -1.86 -11.96 29.54
CA CYS A 668 -1.76 -13.37 29.95
C CYS A 668 -0.87 -14.22 29.03
N THR A 669 -0.23 -13.62 28.02
CA THR A 669 0.48 -14.33 26.93
C THR A 669 1.96 -13.98 26.76
N GLU A 670 2.60 -13.37 27.76
CA GLU A 670 4.07 -13.20 27.80
C GLU A 670 4.73 -14.23 28.76
N PRO A 671 5.52 -15.20 28.26
CA PRO A 671 6.41 -16.02 29.08
C PRO A 671 7.74 -15.29 29.37
N GLU A 672 8.25 -15.38 30.59
CA GLU A 672 9.53 -14.74 30.97
C GLU A 672 10.72 -15.38 30.26
N ILE A 673 11.41 -14.61 29.40
CA ILE A 673 12.74 -14.97 28.87
C ILE A 673 13.75 -13.86 29.18
N THR A 674 14.76 -14.21 29.96
CA THR A 674 16.02 -13.45 30.15
C THR A 674 17.09 -14.23 29.34
N VAL A 675 18.10 -13.65 28.67
CA VAL A 675 18.90 -12.45 28.95
C VAL A 675 19.37 -11.76 27.67
N GLY A 676 19.29 -10.41 27.65
CA GLY A 676 20.35 -9.53 27.14
C GLY A 676 20.81 -9.59 25.68
N HIS A 677 20.12 -8.86 24.81
CA HIS A 677 20.76 -7.89 23.91
C HIS A 677 19.84 -6.67 23.71
N ARG A 678 20.42 -5.48 23.45
CA ARG A 678 19.64 -4.24 23.23
C ARG A 678 19.07 -4.20 21.82
N MET A 679 17.77 -4.48 21.65
CA MET A 679 16.99 -3.97 20.53
C MET A 679 15.91 -3.00 20.99
N TYR A 680 15.95 -1.78 20.46
CA TYR A 680 14.89 -0.79 20.60
C TYR A 680 13.78 -1.07 19.57
N VAL A 681 12.94 -2.08 19.80
CA VAL A 681 11.73 -2.28 18.98
C VAL A 681 10.69 -1.25 19.41
N ARG A 682 10.68 -0.12 18.69
CA ARG A 682 9.78 1.02 18.94
C ARG A 682 8.41 0.73 18.33
N THR A 683 7.63 -0.16 18.94
CA THR A 683 6.28 -0.52 18.50
C THR A 683 5.39 0.72 18.36
N ASN A 684 4.72 0.86 17.22
CA ASN A 684 3.98 2.06 16.84
C ASN A 684 2.60 2.14 17.53
N LEU A 685 2.60 2.34 18.85
CA LEU A 685 1.39 2.53 19.67
C LEU A 685 0.71 3.90 19.45
N HIS A 686 0.71 4.40 18.22
CA HIS A 686 0.24 5.74 17.82
C HIS A 686 -1.15 5.73 17.16
N LEU A 687 -1.67 4.56 16.76
CA LEU A 687 -2.95 4.41 16.05
C LEU A 687 -4.18 4.33 16.98
N VAL A 688 -3.99 4.13 18.29
CA VAL A 688 -5.08 4.20 19.28
C VAL A 688 -4.75 5.27 20.33
N ARG A 689 -4.86 6.54 19.93
CA ARG A 689 -5.19 7.61 20.88
C ARG A 689 -6.71 7.65 21.01
N PRO A 690 -7.33 7.13 22.09
CA PRO A 690 -8.72 7.47 22.38
C PRO A 690 -8.81 9.00 22.52
N SER A 691 -9.97 9.59 22.20
CA SER A 691 -10.11 11.05 22.27
C SER A 691 -9.78 11.55 23.68
N ALA A 692 -8.87 12.52 23.79
CA ALA A 692 -8.28 12.92 25.08
C ALA A 692 -9.32 13.41 26.11
N LYS A 693 -10.52 13.79 25.64
CA LYS A 693 -11.67 14.15 26.47
C LYS A 693 -12.18 13.00 27.34
N LEU A 694 -12.19 11.76 26.84
CA LEU A 694 -12.68 10.58 27.57
C LEU A 694 -11.72 10.15 28.69
N VAL A 695 -10.41 10.18 28.44
CA VAL A 695 -9.39 9.90 29.47
C VAL A 695 -9.37 11.00 30.54
N GLY A 696 -9.58 12.27 30.14
CA GLY A 696 -9.73 13.39 31.07
C GLY A 696 -10.89 13.20 32.06
N LEU A 697 -12.09 12.85 31.57
CA LEU A 697 -13.25 12.55 32.41
C LEU A 697 -12.94 11.46 33.46
N PHE A 698 -12.23 10.41 33.05
CA PHE A 698 -11.88 9.27 33.91
C PHE A 698 -10.92 9.62 35.06
N PHE A 699 -10.11 10.67 34.90
CA PHE A 699 -9.27 11.21 35.97
C PHE A 699 -10.00 12.24 36.83
N GLN A 700 -10.85 13.09 36.22
CA GLN A 700 -11.54 14.16 36.92
C GLN A 700 -12.61 13.63 37.91
N ILE A 701 -13.28 12.53 37.57
CA ILE A 701 -14.28 11.86 38.44
C ILE A 701 -13.63 11.10 39.61
N LYS A 702 -12.34 10.74 39.53
CA LYS A 702 -11.65 9.99 40.60
C LYS A 702 -11.21 10.84 41.80
N ASN A 703 -11.23 12.17 41.70
CA ASN A 703 -10.80 13.07 42.78
C ASN A 703 -11.95 13.62 43.64
N THR A 704 -13.20 13.23 43.38
CA THR A 704 -14.35 13.51 44.26
C THR A 704 -14.70 12.27 45.08
N SER A 705 -14.00 12.06 46.19
CA SER A 705 -14.43 11.12 47.24
C SER A 705 -15.62 11.73 47.99
N PRO A 706 -16.67 10.95 48.33
CA PRO A 706 -17.75 11.43 49.19
C PRO A 706 -17.28 11.53 50.64
N PHE A 707 -17.61 12.64 51.31
CA PHE A 707 -17.59 12.79 52.76
C PHE A 707 -18.58 13.89 53.17
N CYS A 708 -19.68 13.47 53.81
CA CYS A 708 -20.83 14.28 54.24
C CYS A 708 -21.54 15.05 53.11
#